data_AF-A0A931NGF0-F1
#
_entry.id   AF-A0A931NGF0-F1
#
_cell.length_a   1.000
_cell.length_b   1.000
_cell.length_c   1.000
_cell.angle_alpha   90.00
_cell.angle_beta   90.00
_cell.angle_gamma   90.00
#
_symmetry.space_group_name_H-M   'P 1'
#
loop_
_entity.id
_entity.type
_entity.pdbx_description
1 polymer ?
#
loop_
_entity_poly.entity_id
_entity_poly.type
_entity_poly.pdbx_seq_one_letter_code
_entity_poly.pdbx_strand_id
1 'polypeptide(L)'
;MSKHRPLPLALLLLGPALLSACNSQDETPPMASRLIDGVVEGVQYSASPSGLSGRTTAAGGILCKPGDKLSFRVGGVPLGSSDCQNTLTIGELAGTQTLSDARLVNRLVFLQTLDEDDEPANGIRIPSPVADAFAGKSLNFALAPEAFDTAFKALLPAALIDVYGQSYAARSLGGLRRAATVEHYESSLAGLLGRSGTSQSAQESAGGAVLITKYELQAEASQYVPYEGSNAAARKDFPQGFYPAVGSGLAFKGRAADGSLEFWGITDRGPNGDSPNAPRPDAPGSTSVTKMFPAPSFTPSLGVISVGSGGARLSSLLPLKADASTRLSGRPLPFNAVGSSAEIPLNDQLRFDATKGGFDAKGLDSESLVFDANAKAFWTSDEYGPFIVKIDAASGVVLKRYEPGSGAGKLPAVLALRRANRGMEGLAQDSASGRLHGFLQSPIDPLDAAGKSIEVVDSSDLDQDGKKDDKVKVRDFAQFARWIEFDPATETSKLYAYPLSYPLAAQGGKWDRNRTGSAKLGDLVALGGGRFIVIEQGADASGAVRNVLMLVELPANATDIAAIGPELERNSIDGLTPSVVSWANVVKLKKTVLLDLNQAGWRAEKAEGLAVVDGQTLALINDNDFGLRTSLVDASGKPIDGDPTACTVDANGVLLASGCTSGAAGVRVLRGNEVDRRTRLWLLKFPKALSSYTLP
;
A
#
# COMPACT_ATOMS: atom_id res chain seq x y z
N MET A 1 -55.76 21.06 -23.76
CA MET A 1 -56.28 21.22 -25.14
C MET A 1 -55.12 21.53 -26.06
N SER A 2 -54.65 20.54 -26.82
CA SER A 2 -54.27 20.66 -28.24
C SER A 2 -53.65 19.32 -28.64
N LYS A 3 -54.33 18.65 -29.55
CA LYS A 3 -54.01 17.33 -30.10
C LYS A 3 -53.01 17.52 -31.23
N HIS A 4 -51.90 16.80 -31.23
CA HIS A 4 -51.16 16.55 -32.47
C HIS A 4 -51.11 15.06 -32.81
N ARG A 5 -51.51 14.82 -34.05
CA ARG A 5 -51.69 13.55 -34.75
C ARG A 5 -50.34 12.92 -35.12
N PRO A 6 -50.31 11.59 -35.36
CA PRO A 6 -49.11 10.87 -35.77
C PRO A 6 -48.83 11.02 -37.28
N LEU A 7 -47.55 11.00 -37.67
CA LEU A 7 -47.12 10.84 -39.07
C LEU A 7 -46.67 9.39 -39.34
N PRO A 8 -46.77 8.90 -40.59
CA PRO A 8 -46.99 7.49 -40.88
C PRO A 8 -45.71 6.68 -41.11
N LEU A 9 -45.84 5.39 -40.75
CA LEU A 9 -44.94 4.29 -41.06
C LEU A 9 -45.01 3.97 -42.56
N ALA A 10 -43.90 4.18 -43.29
CA ALA A 10 -43.79 3.76 -44.70
C ALA A 10 -43.31 2.31 -44.77
N LEU A 11 -44.22 1.44 -45.19
CA LEU A 11 -43.99 0.04 -45.53
C LEU A 11 -43.49 -0.03 -46.99
N LEU A 12 -42.28 -0.54 -47.23
CA LEU A 12 -41.83 -0.92 -48.58
C LEU A 12 -41.63 -2.43 -48.64
N LEU A 13 -42.44 -3.09 -49.47
CA LEU A 13 -42.35 -4.51 -49.83
C LEU A 13 -41.81 -4.65 -51.27
N LEU A 14 -40.73 -5.43 -51.35
CA LEU A 14 -40.17 -6.28 -52.43
C LEU A 14 -40.12 -5.83 -53.91
N GLY A 15 -38.92 -6.00 -54.47
CA GLY A 15 -38.69 -6.51 -55.83
C GLY A 15 -37.44 -7.40 -55.85
N PRO A 16 -37.47 -8.63 -56.40
CA PRO A 16 -36.31 -9.52 -56.42
C PRO A 16 -35.45 -9.22 -57.65
N ALA A 17 -34.23 -8.71 -57.43
CA ALA A 17 -33.22 -8.61 -58.48
C ALA A 17 -32.37 -9.89 -58.46
N LEU A 18 -32.61 -10.76 -59.45
CA LEU A 18 -31.67 -11.80 -59.87
C LEU A 18 -30.39 -11.13 -60.36
N LEU A 19 -29.27 -11.37 -59.67
CA LEU A 19 -27.92 -11.10 -60.18
C LEU A 19 -26.91 -12.10 -59.61
N SER A 20 -26.53 -13.01 -60.51
CA SER A 20 -25.21 -13.64 -60.67
C SER A 20 -24.50 -14.19 -59.45
N ALA A 21 -24.44 -15.53 -59.39
CA ALA A 21 -23.45 -16.27 -58.64
C ALA A 21 -22.03 -15.86 -59.08
N CYS A 22 -21.35 -15.10 -58.23
CA CYS A 22 -19.90 -15.11 -58.14
C CYS A 22 -19.54 -15.96 -56.94
N ASN A 23 -18.73 -16.98 -57.19
CA ASN A 23 -18.16 -17.90 -56.22
C ASN A 23 -17.22 -17.11 -55.28
N SER A 24 -17.76 -16.43 -54.27
CA SER A 24 -16.96 -15.89 -53.17
C SER A 24 -16.62 -17.06 -52.26
N GLN A 25 -15.34 -17.42 -52.22
CA GLN A 25 -14.81 -18.20 -51.10
C GLN A 25 -15.35 -17.60 -49.80
N ASP A 26 -15.90 -18.46 -48.93
CA ASP A 26 -16.33 -18.11 -47.58
C ASP A 26 -15.12 -17.56 -46.79
N GLU A 27 -14.78 -16.29 -47.00
CA GLU A 27 -13.85 -15.54 -46.19
C GLU A 27 -14.56 -15.21 -44.89
N THR A 28 -14.49 -16.12 -43.90
CA THR A 28 -14.87 -15.78 -42.53
C THR A 28 -14.09 -14.54 -42.11
N PRO A 29 -14.77 -13.46 -41.68
CA PRO A 29 -14.11 -12.21 -41.34
C PRO A 29 -13.13 -12.42 -40.18
N PRO A 30 -12.02 -11.65 -40.15
CA PRO A 30 -11.07 -11.72 -39.04
C PRO A 30 -11.76 -11.44 -37.70
N MET A 31 -11.43 -12.25 -36.69
CA MET A 31 -11.82 -12.08 -35.30
C MET A 31 -10.86 -11.11 -34.61
N ALA A 32 -11.41 -10.24 -33.76
CA ALA A 32 -10.64 -9.35 -32.90
C ALA A 32 -10.21 -10.12 -31.63
N SER A 33 -9.06 -10.77 -31.69
CA SER A 33 -8.41 -11.41 -30.55
C SER A 33 -7.63 -10.39 -29.72
N ARG A 34 -7.38 -10.64 -28.43
CA ARG A 34 -6.55 -9.79 -27.56
C ARG A 34 -5.54 -10.60 -26.77
N LEU A 35 -4.29 -10.17 -26.69
CA LEU A 35 -3.29 -10.74 -25.76
C LEU A 35 -3.32 -10.02 -24.42
N ILE A 36 -3.40 -10.77 -23.31
CA ILE A 36 -3.52 -10.20 -21.97
C ILE A 36 -2.46 -10.68 -20.96
N ASP A 37 -1.92 -9.67 -20.28
CA ASP A 37 -1.14 -9.59 -19.04
C ASP A 37 -1.10 -8.08 -18.78
N GLY A 38 -2.27 -7.53 -18.43
CA GLY A 38 -2.68 -6.18 -18.80
C GLY A 38 -3.01 -6.12 -20.29
N VAL A 39 -3.02 -4.91 -20.85
CA VAL A 39 -3.02 -4.74 -22.31
C VAL A 39 -1.58 -4.86 -22.80
N VAL A 40 -1.29 -5.75 -23.76
CA VAL A 40 0.09 -5.96 -24.27
C VAL A 40 0.24 -5.41 -25.70
N GLU A 41 0.97 -4.31 -25.88
CA GLU A 41 1.29 -3.68 -27.16
C GLU A 41 2.69 -4.06 -27.66
N GLY A 42 2.84 -4.22 -28.98
CA GLY A 42 4.15 -4.29 -29.65
C GLY A 42 4.72 -5.70 -29.84
N VAL A 43 4.05 -6.75 -29.37
CA VAL A 43 4.44 -8.15 -29.58
C VAL A 43 4.15 -8.57 -31.01
N GLN A 44 5.12 -9.14 -31.73
CA GLN A 44 4.89 -9.62 -33.09
C GLN A 44 4.09 -10.93 -33.09
N TYR A 45 3.12 -11.06 -34.00
CA TYR A 45 2.36 -12.28 -34.22
C TYR A 45 2.26 -12.65 -35.70
N SER A 46 2.08 -13.95 -35.97
CA SER A 46 1.74 -14.50 -37.29
C SER A 46 0.68 -15.58 -37.14
N ALA A 47 -0.29 -15.62 -38.04
CA ALA A 47 -1.41 -16.54 -38.07
C ALA A 47 -1.31 -17.47 -39.29
N SER A 48 -1.58 -18.77 -39.09
CA SER A 48 -1.56 -19.78 -40.14
C SER A 48 -2.81 -20.65 -40.04
N PRO A 49 -3.51 -20.94 -41.16
CA PRO A 49 -3.09 -20.74 -42.55
C PRO A 49 -3.42 -19.38 -43.17
N SER A 50 -4.13 -18.46 -42.48
CA SER A 50 -4.58 -17.20 -43.10
C SER A 50 -3.46 -16.27 -43.61
N GLY A 51 -2.24 -16.39 -43.06
CA GLY A 51 -1.10 -15.55 -43.40
C GLY A 51 -1.15 -14.15 -42.76
N LEU A 52 -2.15 -13.85 -41.93
CA LEU A 52 -2.24 -12.59 -41.21
C LEU A 52 -1.07 -12.45 -40.24
N SER A 53 -0.48 -11.26 -40.16
CA SER A 53 0.62 -10.99 -39.23
C SER A 53 0.67 -9.50 -38.88
N GLY A 54 1.33 -9.18 -37.77
CA GLY A 54 1.45 -7.81 -37.30
C GLY A 54 2.08 -7.72 -35.92
N ARG A 55 1.84 -6.58 -35.26
CA ARG A 55 2.11 -6.39 -33.83
C ARG A 55 0.79 -6.22 -33.09
N THR A 56 0.75 -6.64 -31.83
CA THR A 56 -0.39 -6.35 -30.96
C THR A 56 -0.59 -4.83 -30.83
N THR A 57 -1.84 -4.37 -30.93
CA THR A 57 -2.16 -2.93 -30.90
C THR A 57 -2.13 -2.38 -29.47
N ALA A 58 -2.32 -1.06 -29.31
CA ALA A 58 -2.50 -0.40 -28.01
C ALA A 58 -3.68 -0.93 -27.17
N ALA A 59 -4.59 -1.73 -27.76
CA ALA A 59 -5.65 -2.43 -27.05
C ALA A 59 -5.38 -3.95 -26.92
N GLY A 60 -4.14 -4.38 -27.22
CA GLY A 60 -3.72 -5.78 -27.25
C GLY A 60 -4.22 -6.54 -28.47
N GLY A 61 -4.79 -5.83 -29.46
CA GLY A 61 -5.56 -6.42 -30.55
C GLY A 61 -4.72 -7.23 -31.53
N ILE A 62 -5.27 -8.35 -31.98
CA ILE A 62 -4.71 -9.31 -32.93
C ILE A 62 -5.77 -9.59 -34.01
N LEU A 63 -5.34 -9.63 -35.26
CA LEU A 63 -6.18 -10.06 -36.38
C LEU A 63 -5.88 -11.52 -36.72
N CYS A 64 -6.89 -12.38 -36.64
CA CYS A 64 -6.79 -13.78 -37.04
C CYS A 64 -8.15 -14.32 -37.49
N LYS A 65 -8.17 -15.41 -38.26
CA LYS A 65 -9.38 -16.13 -38.68
C LYS A 65 -9.61 -17.32 -37.74
N PRO A 66 -10.88 -17.73 -37.50
CA PRO A 66 -11.15 -18.98 -36.79
C PRO A 66 -10.40 -20.16 -37.40
N GLY A 67 -9.76 -20.97 -36.56
CA GLY A 67 -8.90 -22.08 -36.99
C GLY A 67 -7.44 -21.69 -37.27
N ASP A 68 -7.09 -20.41 -37.22
CA ASP A 68 -5.69 -20.00 -37.28
C ASP A 68 -4.93 -20.44 -36.02
N LYS A 69 -3.71 -20.93 -36.22
CA LYS A 69 -2.69 -21.03 -35.18
C LYS A 69 -1.84 -19.76 -35.16
N LEU A 70 -1.85 -19.07 -34.03
CA LEU A 70 -1.06 -17.87 -33.78
C LEU A 70 0.30 -18.23 -33.20
N SER A 71 1.35 -17.57 -33.67
CA SER A 71 2.71 -17.65 -33.11
C SER A 71 3.19 -16.26 -32.72
N PHE A 72 3.69 -16.12 -31.50
CA PHE A 72 4.09 -14.83 -30.91
C PHE A 72 5.59 -14.76 -30.64
N ARG A 73 6.18 -13.58 -30.81
CA ARG A 73 7.59 -13.32 -30.53
C ARG A 73 7.84 -11.85 -30.15
N VAL A 74 9.00 -11.59 -29.54
CA VAL A 74 9.60 -10.26 -29.39
C VAL A 74 10.99 -10.29 -30.03
N GLY A 75 11.12 -9.65 -31.18
CA GLY A 75 12.33 -9.75 -32.00
C GLY A 75 12.57 -11.20 -32.44
N GLY A 76 13.70 -11.80 -32.03
CA GLY A 76 14.03 -13.20 -32.25
C GLY A 76 13.50 -14.18 -31.20
N VAL A 77 13.00 -13.69 -30.05
CA VAL A 77 12.61 -14.54 -28.91
C VAL A 77 11.16 -15.03 -29.07
N PRO A 78 10.93 -16.35 -29.26
CA PRO A 78 9.58 -16.89 -29.40
C PRO A 78 8.88 -16.95 -28.04
N LEU A 79 7.71 -16.31 -27.93
CA LEU A 79 6.90 -16.35 -26.71
C LEU A 79 6.06 -17.63 -26.65
N GLY A 80 5.62 -18.16 -27.78
CA GLY A 80 4.77 -19.35 -27.82
C GLY A 80 3.74 -19.28 -28.93
N SER A 81 2.81 -20.23 -28.91
CA SER A 81 1.73 -20.31 -29.89
C SER A 81 0.43 -20.72 -29.23
N SER A 82 -0.69 -20.27 -29.77
CA SER A 82 -2.04 -20.67 -29.33
C SER A 82 -2.98 -20.64 -30.53
N ASP A 83 -4.12 -21.30 -30.42
CA ASP A 83 -5.20 -21.16 -31.40
C ASP A 83 -5.82 -19.76 -31.30
N CYS A 84 -6.34 -19.25 -32.42
CA CYS A 84 -7.04 -17.97 -32.49
C CYS A 84 -8.35 -18.03 -31.69
N GLN A 85 -8.50 -17.11 -30.72
CA GLN A 85 -9.68 -16.99 -29.85
C GLN A 85 -9.89 -15.54 -29.40
N ASN A 86 -11.04 -15.19 -28.82
CA ASN A 86 -11.38 -13.81 -28.45
C ASN A 86 -10.36 -13.18 -27.48
N THR A 87 -9.82 -13.97 -26.55
CA THR A 87 -8.84 -13.49 -25.58
C THR A 87 -7.80 -14.56 -25.32
N LEU A 88 -6.55 -14.14 -25.37
CA LEU A 88 -5.36 -14.95 -25.20
C LEU A 88 -4.61 -14.49 -23.97
N THR A 89 -4.22 -15.42 -23.10
CA THR A 89 -3.40 -15.13 -21.92
C THR A 89 -1.97 -15.60 -22.12
N ILE A 90 -1.02 -15.02 -21.38
CA ILE A 90 0.36 -15.53 -21.38
C ILE A 90 0.43 -16.99 -20.91
N GLY A 91 -0.49 -17.43 -20.05
CA GLY A 91 -0.64 -18.83 -19.65
C GLY A 91 -0.92 -19.79 -20.82
N GLU A 92 -1.68 -19.36 -21.82
CA GLU A 92 -1.94 -20.19 -23.02
C GLU A 92 -0.70 -20.27 -23.90
N LEU A 93 0.04 -19.17 -24.05
CA LEU A 93 1.34 -19.19 -24.74
C LEU A 93 2.38 -20.04 -24.02
N ALA A 94 2.29 -20.12 -22.69
CA ALA A 94 3.14 -20.96 -21.84
C ALA A 94 2.71 -22.44 -21.82
N GLY A 95 1.47 -22.74 -22.24
CA GLY A 95 0.86 -24.08 -22.13
C GLY A 95 0.58 -24.50 -20.68
N THR A 96 0.39 -23.55 -19.75
CA THR A 96 0.14 -23.80 -18.34
C THR A 96 -0.53 -22.59 -17.69
N GLN A 97 -1.46 -22.82 -16.77
CA GLN A 97 -2.08 -21.77 -15.95
C GLN A 97 -1.53 -21.78 -14.51
N THR A 98 -0.54 -22.63 -14.23
CA THR A 98 0.04 -22.78 -12.89
C THR A 98 0.97 -21.59 -12.62
N LEU A 99 0.60 -20.73 -11.66
CA LEU A 99 1.32 -19.49 -11.34
C LEU A 99 2.74 -19.70 -10.79
N SER A 100 3.10 -20.91 -10.38
CA SER A 100 4.44 -21.29 -9.96
C SER A 100 5.28 -21.94 -11.06
N ASP A 101 4.72 -22.19 -12.24
CA ASP A 101 5.44 -22.84 -13.35
C ASP A 101 6.39 -21.84 -14.02
N ALA A 102 7.68 -22.17 -14.04
CA ALA A 102 8.73 -21.33 -14.61
C ALA A 102 8.43 -20.91 -16.05
N ARG A 103 7.76 -21.76 -16.86
CA ARG A 103 7.40 -21.44 -18.24
C ARG A 103 6.50 -20.21 -18.32
N LEU A 104 5.53 -20.09 -17.41
CA LEU A 104 4.63 -18.93 -17.34
C LEU A 104 5.37 -17.74 -16.74
N VAL A 105 5.92 -17.89 -15.54
CA VAL A 105 6.52 -16.79 -14.78
C VAL A 105 7.64 -16.10 -15.57
N ASN A 106 8.51 -16.87 -16.24
CA ASN A 106 9.61 -16.29 -17.01
C ASN A 106 9.11 -15.45 -18.21
N ARG A 107 7.94 -15.79 -18.79
CA ARG A 107 7.33 -14.98 -19.87
C ARG A 107 6.74 -13.68 -19.34
N LEU A 108 6.10 -13.73 -18.17
CA LEU A 108 5.58 -12.54 -17.49
C LEU A 108 6.72 -11.58 -17.15
N VAL A 109 7.79 -12.09 -16.53
CA VAL A 109 9.02 -11.31 -16.25
C VAL A 109 9.57 -10.70 -17.54
N PHE A 110 9.69 -11.48 -18.61
CA PHE A 110 10.21 -10.99 -19.88
C PHE A 110 9.39 -9.84 -20.46
N LEU A 111 8.06 -9.96 -20.51
CA LEU A 111 7.21 -8.92 -21.09
C LEU A 111 7.21 -7.65 -20.23
N GLN A 112 6.95 -7.80 -18.93
CA GLN A 112 6.84 -6.65 -18.02
C GLN A 112 8.19 -5.94 -17.81
N THR A 113 9.32 -6.64 -17.88
CA THR A 113 10.65 -5.97 -17.82
C THR A 113 11.00 -5.23 -19.11
N LEU A 114 10.31 -5.46 -20.22
CA LEU A 114 10.51 -4.72 -21.48
C LEU A 114 9.51 -3.59 -21.70
N ASP A 115 8.62 -3.38 -20.74
CA ASP A 115 7.62 -2.33 -20.76
C ASP A 115 8.24 -0.93 -20.82
N GLU A 116 7.58 0.04 -21.46
CA GLU A 116 8.22 1.31 -21.82
C GLU A 116 8.50 2.24 -20.63
N ASP A 117 7.88 1.98 -19.48
CA ASP A 117 7.98 2.79 -18.27
C ASP A 117 8.13 1.94 -16.98
N ASP A 118 8.20 0.62 -17.11
CA ASP A 118 8.28 -0.35 -16.02
C ASP A 118 7.01 -0.33 -15.12
N GLU A 119 5.86 0.10 -15.63
CA GLU A 119 4.60 0.24 -14.91
C GLU A 119 3.45 -0.54 -15.59
N PRO A 120 3.43 -1.88 -15.48
CA PRO A 120 2.49 -2.70 -16.23
C PRO A 120 1.02 -2.43 -15.88
N ALA A 121 0.73 -1.79 -14.73
CA ALA A 121 -0.61 -1.38 -14.31
C ALA A 121 -1.34 -0.49 -15.33
N ASN A 122 -0.59 0.31 -16.10
CA ASN A 122 -1.13 1.20 -17.14
C ASN A 122 -1.13 0.56 -18.55
N GLY A 123 -0.69 -0.71 -18.65
CA GLY A 123 -0.47 -1.44 -19.89
C GLY A 123 1.00 -1.85 -20.04
N ILE A 124 1.25 -2.90 -20.82
CA ILE A 124 2.60 -3.32 -21.20
C ILE A 124 2.84 -2.89 -22.63
N ARG A 125 3.73 -1.91 -22.84
CA ARG A 125 4.11 -1.46 -24.18
C ARG A 125 5.56 -1.78 -24.45
N ILE A 126 5.82 -2.58 -25.49
CA ILE A 126 7.19 -2.91 -25.91
C ILE A 126 7.56 -2.03 -27.11
N PRO A 127 8.41 -1.00 -26.95
CA PRO A 127 8.79 -0.12 -28.04
C PRO A 127 9.54 -0.88 -29.13
N SER A 128 9.36 -0.48 -30.40
CA SER A 128 10.06 -1.12 -31.53
C SER A 128 11.58 -1.22 -31.33
N PRO A 129 12.31 -0.16 -30.90
CA PRO A 129 13.75 -0.26 -30.67
C PRO A 129 14.13 -1.33 -29.62
N VAL A 130 13.29 -1.50 -28.59
CA VAL A 130 13.50 -2.52 -27.54
C VAL A 130 13.26 -3.91 -28.13
N ALA A 131 12.17 -4.13 -28.86
CA ALA A 131 11.90 -5.39 -29.53
C ALA A 131 12.99 -5.75 -30.56
N ASP A 132 13.47 -4.77 -31.32
CA ASP A 132 14.49 -4.94 -32.36
C ASP A 132 15.87 -5.28 -31.74
N ALA A 133 16.14 -4.81 -30.52
CA ALA A 133 17.32 -5.23 -29.75
C ALA A 133 17.32 -6.73 -29.40
N PHE A 134 16.19 -7.43 -29.58
CA PHE A 134 16.09 -8.89 -29.46
C PHE A 134 16.17 -9.64 -30.79
N ALA A 135 16.40 -8.96 -31.92
CA ALA A 135 16.60 -9.62 -33.21
C ALA A 135 17.76 -10.64 -33.15
N GLY A 136 17.53 -11.85 -33.67
CA GLY A 136 18.52 -12.93 -33.67
C GLY A 136 18.84 -13.52 -32.28
N LYS A 137 18.23 -13.02 -31.20
CA LYS A 137 18.39 -13.58 -29.85
C LYS A 137 17.39 -14.69 -29.58
N SER A 138 17.71 -15.57 -28.63
CA SER A 138 16.79 -16.58 -28.11
C SER A 138 16.85 -16.63 -26.59
N LEU A 139 15.78 -17.10 -25.96
CA LEU A 139 15.69 -17.24 -24.52
C LEU A 139 14.85 -18.47 -24.19
N ASN A 140 15.34 -19.31 -23.26
CA ASN A 140 14.62 -20.51 -22.84
C ASN A 140 13.78 -20.21 -21.61
N PHE A 141 12.46 -20.06 -21.80
CA PHE A 141 11.52 -19.81 -20.72
C PHE A 141 11.31 -20.99 -19.75
N ALA A 142 11.79 -22.20 -20.08
CA ALA A 142 11.71 -23.36 -19.19
C ALA A 142 12.89 -23.46 -18.22
N LEU A 143 13.86 -22.53 -18.27
CA LEU A 143 14.95 -22.49 -17.30
C LEU A 143 14.44 -22.25 -15.88
N ALA A 144 15.17 -22.79 -14.91
CA ALA A 144 14.99 -22.45 -13.51
C ALA A 144 15.13 -20.93 -13.31
N PRO A 145 14.42 -20.32 -12.34
CA PRO A 145 14.35 -18.87 -12.18
C PRO A 145 15.70 -18.15 -12.27
N GLU A 146 16.65 -18.46 -11.39
CA GLU A 146 17.94 -17.75 -11.35
C GLU A 146 18.75 -17.87 -12.66
N ALA A 147 18.68 -19.02 -13.32
CA ALA A 147 19.31 -19.25 -14.62
C ALA A 147 18.64 -18.42 -15.73
N PHE A 148 17.30 -18.31 -15.70
CA PHE A 148 16.57 -17.42 -16.59
C PHE A 148 16.92 -15.96 -16.36
N ASP A 149 16.96 -15.48 -15.11
CA ASP A 149 17.31 -14.09 -14.80
C ASP A 149 18.70 -13.75 -15.32
N THR A 150 19.67 -14.63 -15.07
CA THR A 150 21.05 -14.45 -15.56
C THR A 150 21.09 -14.36 -17.09
N ALA A 151 20.43 -15.30 -17.78
CA ALA A 151 20.37 -15.31 -19.23
C ALA A 151 19.67 -14.06 -19.78
N PHE A 152 18.54 -13.67 -19.21
CA PHE A 152 17.76 -12.52 -19.66
C PHE A 152 18.48 -11.20 -19.41
N LYS A 153 19.11 -11.03 -18.23
CA LYS A 153 19.89 -9.84 -17.87
C LYS A 153 20.98 -9.55 -18.88
N ALA A 154 21.66 -10.58 -19.40
CA ALA A 154 22.69 -10.46 -20.42
C ALA A 154 22.16 -9.97 -21.78
N LEU A 155 20.85 -10.08 -22.03
CA LEU A 155 20.23 -9.66 -23.29
C LEU A 155 19.60 -8.26 -23.23
N LEU A 156 19.39 -7.69 -22.04
CA LEU A 156 18.76 -6.38 -21.87
C LEU A 156 19.56 -5.27 -22.59
N PRO A 157 18.88 -4.35 -23.31
CA PRO A 157 19.57 -3.38 -24.15
C PRO A 157 20.21 -2.25 -23.34
N ALA A 158 21.52 -2.33 -23.11
CA ALA A 158 22.25 -1.35 -22.30
C ALA A 158 22.23 0.09 -22.85
N ALA A 159 22.14 0.26 -24.17
CA ALA A 159 22.11 1.56 -24.82
C ALA A 159 20.72 2.20 -24.86
N LEU A 160 19.66 1.47 -24.49
CA LEU A 160 18.30 1.99 -24.49
C LEU A 160 17.90 2.44 -23.10
N ILE A 161 17.15 3.53 -23.09
CA ILE A 161 16.50 4.08 -21.90
C ILE A 161 14.99 4.06 -22.12
N ASP A 162 14.26 3.94 -21.03
CA ASP A 162 12.81 3.96 -21.01
C ASP A 162 12.27 5.41 -21.06
N VAL A 163 10.95 5.60 -21.01
CA VAL A 163 10.36 6.94 -21.15
C VAL A 163 10.63 7.86 -19.96
N TYR A 164 11.06 7.31 -18.82
CA TYR A 164 11.57 8.04 -17.65
C TYR A 164 13.11 8.13 -17.69
N GLY A 165 13.70 7.72 -18.80
CA GLY A 165 15.11 7.69 -19.10
C GLY A 165 15.94 6.87 -18.13
N GLN A 166 15.38 5.80 -17.60
CA GLN A 166 16.06 4.74 -16.87
C GLN A 166 16.58 3.69 -17.85
N SER A 167 17.78 3.14 -17.60
CA SER A 167 18.33 2.11 -18.50
C SER A 167 17.58 0.79 -18.35
N TYR A 168 17.22 0.16 -19.47
CA TYR A 168 16.65 -1.20 -19.44
C TYR A 168 17.62 -2.21 -18.80
N ALA A 169 18.92 -2.07 -19.06
CA ALA A 169 19.93 -2.95 -18.44
C ALA A 169 20.04 -2.77 -16.92
N ALA A 170 19.57 -1.66 -16.35
CA ALA A 170 19.57 -1.42 -14.92
C ALA A 170 18.36 -2.05 -14.19
N ARG A 171 17.32 -2.49 -14.92
CA ARG A 171 16.09 -3.03 -14.29
C ARG A 171 16.37 -4.26 -13.42
N SER A 172 15.73 -4.28 -12.24
CA SER A 172 15.82 -5.37 -11.28
C SER A 172 15.19 -6.65 -11.83
N LEU A 173 15.88 -7.77 -11.58
CA LEU A 173 15.37 -9.13 -11.76
C LEU A 173 15.49 -9.86 -10.41
N GLY A 174 14.91 -11.05 -10.30
CA GLY A 174 14.93 -11.86 -9.07
C GLY A 174 13.55 -12.08 -8.46
N GLY A 175 13.54 -12.47 -7.18
CA GLY A 175 12.33 -12.91 -6.47
C GLY A 175 11.22 -11.85 -6.37
N LEU A 176 11.58 -10.60 -6.05
CA LEU A 176 10.62 -9.50 -5.91
C LEU A 176 9.95 -9.16 -7.24
N ARG A 177 10.75 -8.95 -8.31
CA ARG A 177 10.25 -8.80 -9.68
C ARG A 177 9.30 -9.91 -10.10
N ARG A 178 9.64 -11.17 -9.85
CA ARG A 178 8.78 -12.31 -10.19
C ARG A 178 7.45 -12.25 -9.46
N ALA A 179 7.47 -12.02 -8.16
CA ALA A 179 6.25 -11.92 -7.37
C ALA A 179 5.35 -10.79 -7.89
N ALA A 180 5.92 -9.60 -8.16
CA ALA A 180 5.20 -8.48 -8.74
C ALA A 180 4.62 -8.79 -10.13
N THR A 181 5.35 -9.54 -10.97
CA THR A 181 4.85 -9.91 -12.30
C THR A 181 3.70 -10.90 -12.28
N VAL A 182 3.76 -11.88 -11.37
CA VAL A 182 2.69 -12.86 -11.18
C VAL A 182 1.44 -12.18 -10.64
N GLU A 183 1.61 -11.27 -9.67
CA GLU A 183 0.48 -10.54 -9.09
C GLU A 183 -0.19 -9.59 -10.09
N HIS A 184 0.58 -8.92 -10.94
CA HIS A 184 0.01 -8.13 -12.05
C HIS A 184 -0.81 -9.01 -13.01
N TYR A 185 -0.30 -10.20 -13.33
CA TYR A 185 -1.02 -11.17 -14.15
C TYR A 185 -2.31 -11.63 -13.48
N GLU A 186 -2.28 -11.92 -12.17
CA GLU A 186 -3.50 -12.21 -11.38
C GLU A 186 -4.49 -11.05 -11.42
N SER A 187 -4.04 -9.80 -11.24
CA SER A 187 -4.86 -8.59 -11.38
C SER A 187 -5.54 -8.51 -12.75
N SER A 188 -4.82 -8.86 -13.81
CA SER A 188 -5.34 -8.89 -15.17
C SER A 188 -6.39 -9.97 -15.37
N LEU A 189 -6.16 -11.16 -14.81
CA LEU A 189 -7.15 -12.24 -14.81
C LEU A 189 -8.42 -11.84 -14.04
N ALA A 190 -8.29 -11.15 -12.91
CA ALA A 190 -9.42 -10.69 -12.12
C ALA A 190 -10.19 -9.56 -12.81
N GLY A 191 -9.48 -8.52 -13.25
CA GLY A 191 -10.08 -7.32 -13.83
C GLY A 191 -10.60 -7.51 -15.25
N LEU A 192 -9.83 -8.12 -16.14
CA LEU A 192 -10.19 -8.23 -17.57
C LEU A 192 -11.00 -9.49 -17.90
N LEU A 193 -10.83 -10.57 -17.13
CA LEU A 193 -11.55 -11.83 -17.34
C LEU A 193 -12.56 -12.18 -16.25
N GLY A 194 -12.71 -11.35 -15.21
CA GLY A 194 -13.64 -11.61 -14.12
C GLY A 194 -13.30 -12.86 -13.29
N ARG A 195 -12.04 -13.34 -13.30
CA ARG A 195 -11.65 -14.50 -12.49
C ARG A 195 -11.64 -14.12 -11.01
N SER A 196 -12.32 -14.90 -10.19
CA SER A 196 -12.24 -14.80 -8.73
C SER A 196 -11.38 -15.93 -8.17
N GLY A 197 -10.75 -15.71 -7.01
CA GLY A 197 -9.85 -16.70 -6.42
C GLY A 197 -8.67 -17.02 -7.32
N THR A 198 -8.00 -15.98 -7.85
CA THR A 198 -6.84 -16.12 -8.76
C THR A 198 -5.71 -16.93 -8.13
N SER A 199 -5.62 -16.89 -6.80
CA SER A 199 -4.80 -17.79 -5.99
C SER A 199 -5.53 -18.15 -4.69
N GLN A 200 -4.93 -19.03 -3.89
CA GLN A 200 -5.44 -19.42 -2.58
C GLN A 200 -4.31 -19.75 -1.61
N SER A 201 -4.58 -19.62 -0.32
CA SER A 201 -3.68 -20.04 0.77
C SER A 201 -4.44 -20.91 1.75
N ALA A 202 -3.99 -22.14 1.97
CA ALA A 202 -4.58 -23.03 2.96
C ALA A 202 -3.81 -22.90 4.28
N GLN A 203 -4.50 -22.44 5.32
CA GLN A 203 -3.92 -22.26 6.65
C GLN A 203 -4.90 -22.80 7.71
N GLU A 204 -4.39 -23.57 8.67
CA GLU A 204 -5.20 -24.15 9.75
C GLU A 204 -5.88 -23.07 10.59
N SER A 205 -5.17 -21.97 10.87
CA SER A 205 -5.69 -20.80 11.59
C SER A 205 -6.91 -20.16 10.92
N ALA A 206 -6.94 -20.18 9.57
CA ALA A 206 -8.06 -19.70 8.78
C ALA A 206 -9.18 -20.74 8.64
N GLY A 207 -9.01 -21.96 9.18
CA GLY A 207 -9.98 -23.04 9.05
C GLY A 207 -10.08 -23.64 7.64
N GLY A 208 -9.05 -23.47 6.80
CA GLY A 208 -9.02 -24.01 5.44
C GLY A 208 -8.41 -23.07 4.41
N ALA A 209 -8.81 -23.25 3.14
CA ALA A 209 -8.34 -22.43 2.03
C ALA A 209 -9.04 -21.06 2.01
N VAL A 210 -8.25 -19.98 2.09
CA VAL A 210 -8.68 -18.62 1.79
C VAL A 210 -8.46 -18.37 0.31
N LEU A 211 -9.54 -18.05 -0.41
CA LEU A 211 -9.46 -17.67 -1.82
C LEU A 211 -9.08 -16.19 -1.94
N ILE A 212 -8.10 -15.89 -2.79
CA ILE A 212 -7.52 -14.56 -2.92
C ILE A 212 -7.79 -14.07 -4.34
N THR A 213 -8.43 -12.91 -4.46
CA THR A 213 -8.55 -12.21 -5.74
C THR A 213 -7.75 -10.92 -5.64
N LYS A 214 -6.73 -10.78 -6.47
CA LYS A 214 -5.79 -9.65 -6.42
C LYS A 214 -6.15 -8.65 -7.49
N TYR A 215 -6.02 -7.37 -7.15
CA TYR A 215 -6.16 -6.25 -8.07
C TYR A 215 -5.00 -5.28 -7.84
N GLU A 216 -4.63 -4.60 -8.91
CA GLU A 216 -3.75 -3.45 -8.89
C GLU A 216 -4.62 -2.22 -9.20
N LEU A 217 -4.57 -1.21 -8.33
CA LEU A 217 -5.37 -0.01 -8.48
C LEU A 217 -4.87 0.78 -9.69
N GLN A 218 -5.80 1.31 -10.48
CA GLN A 218 -5.51 2.24 -11.56
C GLN A 218 -6.00 3.65 -11.17
N ALA A 219 -5.20 4.65 -11.49
CA ALA A 219 -5.53 6.06 -11.31
C ALA A 219 -5.30 6.81 -12.63
N GLU A 220 -6.13 7.81 -12.89
CA GLU A 220 -5.97 8.72 -14.02
C GLU A 220 -4.85 9.73 -13.73
N ALA A 221 -4.15 10.21 -14.76
CA ALA A 221 -3.05 11.17 -14.58
C ALA A 221 -3.48 12.46 -13.86
N SER A 222 -4.75 12.86 -13.95
CA SER A 222 -5.30 14.02 -13.24
C SER A 222 -5.44 13.82 -11.72
N GLN A 223 -5.33 12.59 -11.23
CA GLN A 223 -5.40 12.22 -9.82
C GLN A 223 -4.02 12.09 -9.17
N TYR A 224 -2.94 12.18 -9.95
CA TYR A 224 -1.58 12.12 -9.43
C TYR A 224 -1.25 13.40 -8.66
N VAL A 225 -0.43 13.28 -7.62
CA VAL A 225 0.04 14.42 -6.84
C VAL A 225 1.19 15.09 -7.60
N PRO A 226 1.08 16.36 -8.01
CA PRO A 226 2.14 17.01 -8.77
C PRO A 226 3.46 17.06 -8.00
N TYR A 227 4.58 16.82 -8.70
CA TYR A 227 5.90 17.12 -8.16
C TYR A 227 6.13 18.64 -8.16
N GLU A 228 6.28 19.24 -6.98
CA GLU A 228 6.48 20.69 -6.82
C GLU A 228 7.96 21.09 -6.67
N GLY A 229 8.83 20.10 -6.49
CA GLY A 229 10.26 20.31 -6.31
C GLY A 229 11.00 20.84 -7.55
N SER A 230 12.27 21.20 -7.33
CA SER A 230 13.20 21.74 -8.32
C SER A 230 14.21 20.72 -8.90
N ASN A 231 14.41 19.58 -8.25
CA ASN A 231 15.39 18.56 -8.64
C ASN A 231 15.00 17.89 -9.98
N ALA A 232 15.87 18.05 -10.98
CA ALA A 232 15.62 17.57 -12.33
C ALA A 232 15.57 16.03 -12.45
N ALA A 233 16.39 15.32 -11.67
CA ALA A 233 16.40 13.86 -11.67
C ALA A 233 15.13 13.29 -11.02
N ALA A 234 14.69 13.88 -9.90
CA ALA A 234 13.41 13.52 -9.29
C ALA A 234 12.23 13.81 -10.21
N ARG A 235 12.20 14.98 -10.88
CA ARG A 235 11.15 15.29 -11.87
C ARG A 235 11.10 14.27 -13.02
N LYS A 236 12.24 13.73 -13.43
CA LYS A 236 12.34 12.70 -14.46
C LYS A 236 11.79 11.35 -13.98
N ASP A 237 11.97 11.04 -12.70
CA ASP A 237 11.44 9.82 -12.07
C ASP A 237 9.91 9.90 -11.83
N PHE A 238 9.36 11.11 -11.75
CA PHE A 238 7.93 11.39 -11.50
C PHE A 238 7.33 12.38 -12.52
N PRO A 239 7.33 12.07 -13.83
CA PRO A 239 6.90 13.03 -14.84
C PRO A 239 5.40 13.34 -14.80
N GLN A 240 4.59 12.42 -14.27
CA GLN A 240 3.16 12.62 -14.02
C GLN A 240 2.88 13.09 -12.58
N GLY A 241 3.91 13.22 -11.74
CA GLY A 241 3.77 13.34 -10.28
C GLY A 241 3.79 11.99 -9.59
N PHE A 242 3.32 11.96 -8.34
CA PHE A 242 3.27 10.78 -7.49
C PHE A 242 1.92 10.08 -7.57
N TYR A 243 1.92 8.76 -7.43
CA TYR A 243 0.70 7.95 -7.46
C TYR A 243 -0.18 8.26 -6.23
N PRO A 244 -1.52 8.34 -6.35
CA PRO A 244 -2.38 8.63 -5.20
C PRO A 244 -2.45 7.43 -4.22
N ALA A 245 -1.79 7.56 -3.08
CA ALA A 245 -1.68 6.53 -2.03
C ALA A 245 -2.95 6.43 -1.15
N VAL A 246 -4.10 6.09 -1.73
CA VAL A 246 -5.40 6.03 -1.01
C VAL A 246 -5.56 4.76 -0.13
N GLY A 247 -4.47 4.08 0.17
CA GLY A 247 -4.46 2.79 0.85
C GLY A 247 -4.16 2.84 2.34
N SER A 248 -3.94 4.04 2.89
CA SER A 248 -3.64 4.23 4.31
C SER A 248 -4.82 3.73 5.17
N GLY A 249 -6.07 4.08 4.84
CA GLY A 249 -7.28 3.48 5.43
C GLY A 249 -8.33 3.05 4.41
N LEU A 250 -9.18 2.07 4.75
CA LEU A 250 -10.19 1.53 3.82
C LEU A 250 -11.56 1.29 4.50
N ALA A 251 -12.64 1.75 3.89
CA ALA A 251 -14.01 1.45 4.31
C ALA A 251 -14.85 0.90 3.15
N PHE A 252 -15.68 -0.11 3.39
CA PHE A 252 -16.58 -0.63 2.37
C PHE A 252 -17.75 0.34 2.13
N LYS A 253 -17.89 0.81 0.89
CA LYS A 253 -18.95 1.75 0.47
C LYS A 253 -20.23 1.03 0.06
N GLY A 254 -20.10 -0.16 -0.52
CA GLY A 254 -21.23 -0.98 -0.90
C GLY A 254 -21.02 -1.63 -2.26
N ARG A 255 -22.13 -2.08 -2.84
CA ARG A 255 -22.16 -2.66 -4.18
C ARG A 255 -22.95 -1.73 -5.10
N ALA A 256 -22.35 -1.36 -6.22
CA ALA A 256 -23.01 -0.64 -7.28
C ALA A 256 -24.06 -1.53 -7.97
N ALA A 257 -24.96 -0.90 -8.74
CA ALA A 257 -26.06 -1.61 -9.41
C ALA A 257 -25.59 -2.64 -10.45
N ASP A 258 -24.39 -2.45 -11.01
CA ASP A 258 -23.74 -3.38 -11.94
C ASP A 258 -23.00 -4.54 -11.24
N GLY A 259 -23.04 -4.57 -9.90
CA GLY A 259 -22.38 -5.58 -9.07
C GLY A 259 -20.94 -5.24 -8.67
N SER A 260 -20.37 -4.14 -9.17
CA SER A 260 -19.04 -3.68 -8.77
C SER A 260 -19.01 -3.36 -7.27
N LEU A 261 -17.91 -3.70 -6.62
CA LEU A 261 -17.66 -3.28 -5.24
C LEU A 261 -17.17 -1.84 -5.24
N GLU A 262 -17.61 -1.05 -4.28
CA GLU A 262 -17.06 0.28 -4.03
C GLU A 262 -16.49 0.35 -2.61
N PHE A 263 -15.39 1.07 -2.50
CA PHE A 263 -14.72 1.37 -1.23
C PHE A 263 -14.44 2.87 -1.15
N TRP A 264 -14.42 3.39 0.07
CA TRP A 264 -13.70 4.62 0.35
C TRP A 264 -12.27 4.28 0.78
N GLY A 265 -11.29 4.99 0.25
CA GLY A 265 -9.91 4.98 0.73
C GLY A 265 -9.53 6.36 1.28
N ILE A 266 -8.41 6.46 1.99
CA ILE A 266 -7.84 7.74 2.46
C ILE A 266 -6.33 7.74 2.23
N THR A 267 -5.78 8.91 1.90
CA THR A 267 -4.32 9.13 1.85
C THR A 267 -3.80 9.60 3.20
N ASP A 268 -2.54 9.32 3.49
CA ASP A 268 -1.77 9.82 4.64
C ASP A 268 -1.36 11.32 4.46
N ARG A 269 -0.26 11.74 5.11
CA ARG A 269 0.39 13.06 5.04
C ARG A 269 0.94 13.48 3.67
N GLY A 270 0.91 12.65 2.64
CA GLY A 270 1.40 13.03 1.31
C GLY A 270 2.82 12.56 0.99
N PRO A 271 3.26 12.78 -0.26
CA PRO A 271 4.61 12.43 -0.69
C PRO A 271 5.65 13.06 0.25
N ASN A 272 6.34 12.20 1.00
CA ASN A 272 7.38 12.59 1.93
C ASN A 272 8.49 11.54 1.94
N GLY A 273 9.65 11.85 2.54
CA GLY A 273 10.67 10.83 2.71
C GLY A 273 11.78 11.21 3.67
N ASP A 274 12.49 10.18 4.12
CA ASP A 274 13.59 10.33 5.07
C ASP A 274 14.69 11.25 4.55
N SER A 275 15.12 12.17 5.41
CA SER A 275 16.10 13.19 5.08
C SER A 275 17.08 13.45 6.25
N PRO A 276 18.21 14.13 5.97
CA PRO A 276 19.20 14.48 7.00
C PRO A 276 18.63 15.36 8.09
N ASN A 277 19.21 15.28 9.29
CA ASN A 277 18.92 16.24 10.35
C ASN A 277 19.26 17.67 9.90
N ALA A 278 18.52 18.67 10.38
CA ALA A 278 18.75 20.07 10.01
C ALA A 278 18.71 21.00 11.22
N PRO A 279 19.28 22.22 11.13
CA PRO A 279 19.21 23.21 12.20
C PRO A 279 17.78 23.58 12.53
N ARG A 280 17.48 23.70 13.81
CA ARG A 280 16.15 24.10 14.28
C ARG A 280 15.88 25.59 13.97
N PRO A 281 14.74 25.91 13.34
CA PRO A 281 14.38 27.30 13.08
C PRO A 281 14.01 28.08 14.35
N ASP A 282 13.60 27.39 15.43
CA ASP A 282 13.16 27.99 16.70
C ASP A 282 14.24 27.96 17.80
N ALA A 283 15.35 27.25 17.59
CA ALA A 283 16.41 27.07 18.58
C ALA A 283 17.80 27.04 17.90
N PRO A 284 18.40 28.21 17.62
CA PRO A 284 19.70 28.31 16.97
C PRO A 284 20.79 27.50 17.69
N GLY A 285 21.62 26.80 16.92
CA GLY A 285 22.69 25.95 17.46
C GLY A 285 22.25 24.52 17.83
N SER A 286 20.98 24.19 17.67
CA SER A 286 20.46 22.82 17.81
C SER A 286 19.97 22.26 16.48
N THR A 287 19.92 20.95 16.35
CA THR A 287 19.38 20.23 15.19
C THR A 287 18.15 19.42 15.58
N SER A 288 17.32 19.09 14.59
CA SER A 288 16.19 18.16 14.76
C SER A 288 16.13 17.18 13.59
N VAL A 289 15.36 16.12 13.81
CA VAL A 289 14.92 15.20 12.76
C VAL A 289 14.07 15.95 11.74
N THR A 290 14.06 15.46 10.50
CA THR A 290 13.39 16.12 9.39
C THR A 290 12.74 15.11 8.45
N LYS A 291 11.85 15.62 7.59
CA LYS A 291 11.31 14.92 6.43
C LYS A 291 11.36 15.83 5.22
N MET A 292 11.66 15.27 4.06
CA MET A 292 11.56 15.96 2.78
C MET A 292 10.13 15.88 2.25
N PHE A 293 9.52 17.02 1.92
CA PHE A 293 8.20 17.12 1.29
C PHE A 293 8.34 17.64 -0.14
N PRO A 294 8.45 16.77 -1.17
CA PRO A 294 8.51 17.17 -2.57
C PRO A 294 7.21 17.76 -3.15
N ALA A 295 6.09 17.59 -2.45
CA ALA A 295 4.79 18.18 -2.78
C ALA A 295 4.17 18.84 -1.54
N PRO A 296 4.76 19.92 -1.01
CA PRO A 296 4.37 20.49 0.28
C PRO A 296 2.95 21.09 0.27
N SER A 297 2.34 21.34 -0.89
CA SER A 297 0.95 21.80 -0.98
C SER A 297 -0.09 20.67 -0.95
N PHE A 298 0.36 19.40 -0.90
CA PHE A 298 -0.53 18.24 -0.88
C PHE A 298 -1.57 18.32 0.24
N THR A 299 -2.79 17.90 -0.11
CA THR A 299 -3.94 17.82 0.79
C THR A 299 -4.36 16.35 0.92
N PRO A 300 -4.33 15.77 2.14
CA PRO A 300 -4.90 14.45 2.38
C PRO A 300 -6.34 14.36 1.86
N SER A 301 -6.71 13.25 1.24
CA SER A 301 -7.95 13.14 0.46
C SER A 301 -8.63 11.78 0.64
N LEU A 302 -9.96 11.79 0.56
CA LEU A 302 -10.79 10.60 0.52
C LEU A 302 -10.96 10.14 -0.94
N GLY A 303 -10.59 8.90 -1.24
CA GLY A 303 -10.75 8.27 -2.55
C GLY A 303 -12.01 7.42 -2.63
N VAL A 304 -12.63 7.31 -3.81
CA VAL A 304 -13.60 6.24 -4.11
C VAL A 304 -12.92 5.23 -5.02
N ILE A 305 -12.82 3.99 -4.59
CA ILE A 305 -12.24 2.88 -5.36
C ILE A 305 -13.39 2.00 -5.85
N SER A 306 -13.47 1.74 -7.15
CA SER A 306 -14.41 0.80 -7.75
C SER A 306 -13.67 -0.47 -8.17
N VAL A 307 -14.22 -1.65 -7.88
CA VAL A 307 -13.64 -2.96 -8.23
C VAL A 307 -14.70 -3.77 -8.98
N GLY A 308 -14.47 -4.01 -10.27
CA GLY A 308 -15.43 -4.68 -11.16
C GLY A 308 -14.80 -5.19 -12.46
N SER A 309 -15.58 -5.21 -13.54
CA SER A 309 -15.18 -5.76 -14.87
C SER A 309 -14.08 -4.97 -15.59
N GLY A 310 -13.54 -3.92 -14.95
CA GLY A 310 -12.42 -3.12 -15.45
C GLY A 310 -11.24 -3.09 -14.49
N GLY A 311 -11.20 -4.00 -13.50
CA GLY A 311 -10.21 -4.01 -12.41
C GLY A 311 -10.58 -3.08 -11.26
N ALA A 312 -9.58 -2.75 -10.43
CA ALA A 312 -9.70 -1.74 -9.39
C ALA A 312 -9.33 -0.35 -9.95
N ARG A 313 -10.19 0.65 -9.76
CA ARG A 313 -10.00 2.02 -10.29
C ARG A 313 -10.34 3.09 -9.25
N LEU A 314 -9.46 4.07 -9.11
CA LEU A 314 -9.74 5.29 -8.35
C LEU A 314 -10.69 6.18 -9.17
N SER A 315 -11.92 6.29 -8.70
CA SER A 315 -13.00 6.99 -9.42
C SER A 315 -13.06 8.48 -9.10
N SER A 316 -12.72 8.88 -7.88
CA SER A 316 -12.76 10.28 -7.45
C SER A 316 -11.91 10.53 -6.21
N LEU A 317 -11.50 11.78 -6.00
CA LEU A 317 -10.84 12.27 -4.79
C LEU A 317 -11.63 13.45 -4.19
N LEU A 318 -11.85 13.42 -2.88
CA LEU A 318 -12.44 14.51 -2.09
C LEU A 318 -11.38 15.02 -1.10
N PRO A 319 -10.83 16.23 -1.30
CA PRO A 319 -9.79 16.77 -0.43
C PRO A 319 -10.33 17.12 0.95
N LEU A 320 -9.54 16.83 1.99
CA LEU A 320 -9.84 17.20 3.36
C LEU A 320 -9.58 18.69 3.61
N LYS A 321 -10.43 19.29 4.44
CA LYS A 321 -10.46 20.74 4.66
C LYS A 321 -10.57 21.08 6.13
N ALA A 322 -9.93 22.16 6.52
CA ALA A 322 -10.12 22.76 7.84
C ALA A 322 -11.48 23.46 7.97
N ASP A 323 -11.97 24.02 6.87
CA ASP A 323 -13.24 24.73 6.76
C ASP A 323 -13.71 24.75 5.29
N ALA A 324 -14.81 25.42 4.98
CA ALA A 324 -15.37 25.44 3.62
C ALA A 324 -14.41 25.96 2.54
N SER A 325 -13.41 26.77 2.90
CA SER A 325 -12.48 27.45 1.99
C SER A 325 -11.04 26.98 2.09
N THR A 326 -10.64 26.42 3.23
CA THR A 326 -9.24 26.12 3.55
C THR A 326 -8.98 24.62 3.51
N ARG A 327 -8.15 24.17 2.56
CA ARG A 327 -7.65 22.80 2.51
C ARG A 327 -6.66 22.52 3.65
N LEU A 328 -6.61 21.27 4.11
CA LEU A 328 -5.54 20.81 4.99
C LEU A 328 -4.25 20.58 4.20
N SER A 329 -3.14 20.42 4.93
CA SER A 329 -1.93 19.80 4.42
C SER A 329 -1.51 18.63 5.31
N GLY A 330 -0.62 17.78 4.80
CA GLY A 330 0.04 16.75 5.61
C GLY A 330 1.37 17.19 6.22
N ARG A 331 1.69 18.49 6.23
CA ARG A 331 2.91 18.99 6.84
C ARG A 331 2.86 18.84 8.38
N PRO A 332 4.00 18.67 9.06
CA PRO A 332 4.04 18.41 10.49
C PRO A 332 3.52 19.61 11.31
N LEU A 333 3.00 19.29 12.50
CA LEU A 333 2.57 20.29 13.46
C LEU A 333 3.78 21.05 14.06
N PRO A 334 3.63 22.36 14.37
CA PRO A 334 4.69 23.15 15.00
C PRO A 334 5.24 22.52 16.29
N PHE A 335 6.49 22.85 16.62
CA PHE A 335 7.08 22.44 17.91
C PHE A 335 6.17 22.81 19.09
N ASN A 336 6.13 21.93 20.09
CA ASN A 336 5.32 22.06 21.31
C ASN A 336 3.80 22.01 21.12
N ALA A 337 3.30 21.88 19.88
CA ALA A 337 1.89 21.53 19.66
C ALA A 337 1.62 20.10 20.16
N VAL A 338 0.42 19.85 20.69
CA VAL A 338 -0.04 18.48 20.94
C VAL A 338 0.01 17.74 19.59
N GLY A 339 0.65 16.57 19.56
CA GLY A 339 0.85 15.79 18.34
C GLY A 339 2.05 16.21 17.47
N SER A 340 2.90 17.16 17.90
CA SER A 340 4.13 17.44 17.15
C SER A 340 5.02 16.20 17.08
N SER A 341 5.52 15.87 15.89
CA SER A 341 6.58 14.87 15.69
C SER A 341 7.99 15.43 15.91
N ALA A 342 8.10 16.75 16.17
CA ALA A 342 9.35 17.52 16.19
C ALA A 342 10.16 17.48 14.87
N GLU A 343 9.55 16.98 13.79
CA GLU A 343 10.16 16.93 12.47
C GLU A 343 10.09 18.28 11.76
N ILE A 344 11.19 18.72 11.16
CA ILE A 344 11.21 19.92 10.33
C ILE A 344 10.84 19.53 8.88
N PRO A 345 9.86 20.19 8.24
CA PRO A 345 9.53 19.95 6.84
C PRO A 345 10.56 20.64 5.94
N LEU A 346 11.37 19.85 5.25
CA LEU A 346 12.32 20.33 4.25
C LEU A 346 11.72 20.24 2.85
N ASN A 347 12.09 21.16 1.97
CA ASN A 347 11.84 21.02 0.54
C ASN A 347 12.82 20.01 -0.11
N ASP A 348 12.68 19.79 -1.42
CA ASP A 348 13.52 18.87 -2.19
C ASP A 348 14.99 19.32 -2.38
N GLN A 349 15.34 20.50 -1.86
CA GLN A 349 16.71 21.01 -1.74
C GLN A 349 17.25 20.88 -0.31
N LEU A 350 16.56 20.14 0.56
CA LEU A 350 16.93 19.94 1.97
C LEU A 350 16.95 21.23 2.80
N ARG A 351 16.11 22.20 2.44
CA ARG A 351 16.00 23.49 3.14
C ARG A 351 14.65 23.64 3.80
N PHE A 352 14.65 24.18 5.01
CA PHE A 352 13.43 24.70 5.61
C PHE A 352 13.09 26.06 4.99
N ASP A 353 11.90 26.16 4.38
CA ASP A 353 11.37 27.42 3.83
C ASP A 353 9.93 27.61 4.33
N ALA A 354 9.78 28.47 5.34
CA ALA A 354 8.47 28.75 5.96
C ALA A 354 7.43 29.29 4.96
N THR A 355 7.86 29.89 3.84
CA THR A 355 6.97 30.46 2.82
C THR A 355 6.54 29.44 1.76
N LYS A 356 7.22 28.30 1.69
CA LYS A 356 7.00 27.25 0.67
C LYS A 356 6.79 25.87 1.30
N GLY A 357 6.05 25.82 2.40
CA GLY A 357 5.74 24.57 3.09
C GLY A 357 6.41 24.43 4.45
N GLY A 358 6.28 25.44 5.32
CA GLY A 358 6.61 25.30 6.74
C GLY A 358 5.62 24.43 7.51
N PHE A 359 5.72 24.42 8.83
CA PHE A 359 4.77 23.72 9.71
C PHE A 359 3.31 24.12 9.45
N ASP A 360 2.38 23.20 9.69
CA ASP A 360 0.95 23.46 9.63
C ASP A 360 0.30 23.12 10.97
N ALA A 361 -0.30 24.10 11.65
CA ALA A 361 -0.98 23.86 12.93
C ALA A 361 -2.22 22.95 12.80
N LYS A 362 -2.73 22.76 11.58
CA LYS A 362 -3.82 21.85 11.24
C LYS A 362 -3.35 20.67 10.40
N GLY A 363 -2.03 20.44 10.31
CA GLY A 363 -1.45 19.28 9.66
C GLY A 363 -2.15 17.98 10.08
N LEU A 364 -2.28 17.04 9.15
CA LEU A 364 -2.94 15.77 9.36
C LEU A 364 -2.20 14.65 8.62
N ASP A 365 -1.92 13.57 9.33
CA ASP A 365 -1.41 12.32 8.80
C ASP A 365 -2.43 11.21 9.03
N SER A 366 -3.45 11.16 8.19
CA SER A 366 -4.62 10.30 8.42
C SER A 366 -4.34 8.85 8.07
N GLU A 367 -4.61 7.91 8.99
CA GLU A 367 -4.22 6.49 8.83
C GLU A 367 -5.36 5.47 8.68
N SER A 368 -6.58 5.80 9.07
CA SER A 368 -7.71 4.86 8.99
C SER A 368 -8.97 5.51 8.44
N LEU A 369 -9.96 4.70 8.08
CA LEU A 369 -11.23 5.24 7.62
C LEU A 369 -12.43 4.43 8.09
N VAL A 370 -13.33 5.12 8.78
CA VAL A 370 -14.65 4.61 9.15
C VAL A 370 -15.70 5.51 8.54
N PHE A 371 -16.72 4.94 7.90
CA PHE A 371 -17.91 5.68 7.49
C PHE A 371 -19.06 5.44 8.47
N ASP A 372 -19.48 6.50 9.16
CA ASP A 372 -20.66 6.51 10.03
C ASP A 372 -21.86 7.08 9.25
N ALA A 373 -22.69 6.17 8.74
CA ALA A 373 -23.88 6.53 7.95
C ALA A 373 -24.91 7.34 8.76
N ASN A 374 -25.01 7.11 10.08
CA ASN A 374 -25.97 7.80 10.94
C ASN A 374 -25.53 9.26 11.16
N ALA A 375 -24.24 9.46 11.42
CA ALA A 375 -23.65 10.79 11.60
C ALA A 375 -23.40 11.51 10.27
N LYS A 376 -23.48 10.80 9.12
CA LYS A 376 -23.06 11.28 7.79
C LYS A 376 -21.64 11.83 7.81
N ALA A 377 -20.76 11.13 8.53
CA ALA A 377 -19.40 11.55 8.80
C ALA A 377 -18.43 10.41 8.55
N PHE A 378 -17.21 10.77 8.17
CA PHE A 378 -16.07 9.87 8.30
C PHE A 378 -15.39 10.08 9.66
N TRP A 379 -14.80 9.01 10.17
CA TRP A 379 -13.82 9.06 11.26
C TRP A 379 -12.49 8.53 10.75
N THR A 380 -11.42 9.20 11.14
CA THR A 380 -10.05 8.78 10.84
C THR A 380 -9.19 8.98 12.09
N SER A 381 -8.17 8.13 12.22
CA SER A 381 -7.04 8.33 13.14
C SER A 381 -6.05 9.34 12.55
N ASP A 382 -5.08 9.76 13.36
CA ASP A 382 -3.95 10.58 12.90
C ASP A 382 -2.66 10.03 13.50
N GLU A 383 -1.64 9.84 12.67
CA GLU A 383 -0.30 9.46 13.09
C GLU A 383 0.46 10.63 13.71
N TYR A 384 0.15 11.90 13.38
CA TYR A 384 0.71 13.06 14.10
C TYR A 384 0.03 13.22 15.46
N GLY A 385 -1.26 13.01 15.58
CA GLY A 385 -1.89 12.87 16.88
C GLY A 385 -1.51 11.54 17.52
N PRO A 386 -1.70 11.37 18.83
CA PRO A 386 -2.90 10.67 19.20
C PRO A 386 -4.22 11.24 18.75
N PHE A 387 -4.64 11.38 17.48
CA PHE A 387 -5.96 11.99 17.23
C PHE A 387 -6.98 11.02 16.69
N ILE A 388 -8.24 11.29 17.06
CA ILE A 388 -9.42 10.83 16.35
C ILE A 388 -10.04 12.07 15.70
N VAL A 389 -10.35 12.00 14.41
CA VAL A 389 -10.83 13.15 13.64
C VAL A 389 -12.17 12.81 13.01
N LYS A 390 -13.17 13.67 13.24
CA LYS A 390 -14.49 13.59 12.62
C LYS A 390 -14.54 14.50 11.41
N ILE A 391 -14.97 13.98 10.26
CA ILE A 391 -15.00 14.66 8.97
C ILE A 391 -16.41 14.61 8.40
N ASP A 392 -16.93 15.71 7.89
CA ASP A 392 -18.19 15.73 7.15
C ASP A 392 -18.05 14.97 5.83
N ALA A 393 -18.90 13.96 5.61
CA ALA A 393 -18.72 13.03 4.49
C ALA A 393 -18.99 13.66 3.11
N ALA A 394 -19.76 14.74 3.05
CA ALA A 394 -20.09 15.39 1.79
C ALA A 394 -19.04 16.43 1.37
N SER A 395 -18.51 17.18 2.33
CA SER A 395 -17.66 18.35 2.05
C SER A 395 -16.17 18.11 2.27
N GLY A 396 -15.81 17.06 3.03
CA GLY A 396 -14.44 16.80 3.48
C GLY A 396 -13.96 17.72 4.61
N VAL A 397 -14.85 18.51 5.21
CA VAL A 397 -14.51 19.44 6.28
C VAL A 397 -14.33 18.69 7.60
N VAL A 398 -13.19 18.90 8.27
CA VAL A 398 -12.97 18.44 9.64
C VAL A 398 -13.95 19.15 10.57
N LEU A 399 -14.83 18.38 11.18
CA LEU A 399 -15.82 18.85 12.15
C LEU A 399 -15.22 18.96 13.55
N LYS A 400 -14.37 18.01 13.91
CA LYS A 400 -13.73 17.97 15.23
C LYS A 400 -12.48 17.10 15.23
N ARG A 401 -11.47 17.50 16.02
CA ARG A 401 -10.26 16.74 16.32
C ARG A 401 -10.22 16.49 17.82
N TYR A 402 -10.12 15.22 18.21
CA TYR A 402 -9.96 14.79 19.59
C TYR A 402 -8.49 14.52 19.84
N GLU A 403 -7.90 15.20 20.82
CA GLU A 403 -6.46 15.14 21.10
C GLU A 403 -6.18 14.63 22.52
N PRO A 404 -4.98 14.08 22.80
CA PRO A 404 -4.60 13.68 24.13
C PRO A 404 -4.58 14.89 25.06
N GLY A 405 -5.15 14.75 26.26
CA GLY A 405 -5.19 15.84 27.22
C GLY A 405 -6.02 15.52 28.45
N SER A 406 -6.37 16.57 29.19
CA SER A 406 -7.22 16.49 30.38
C SER A 406 -8.56 17.19 30.14
N GLY A 407 -9.64 16.65 30.69
CA GLY A 407 -10.98 17.23 30.61
C GLY A 407 -11.90 16.58 29.57
N ALA A 408 -13.12 17.09 29.46
CA ALA A 408 -14.14 16.55 28.57
C ALA A 408 -13.72 16.69 27.09
N GLY A 409 -14.05 15.68 26.27
CA GLY A 409 -13.73 15.67 24.84
C GLY A 409 -12.23 15.54 24.53
N LYS A 410 -11.42 15.08 25.49
CA LYS A 410 -10.01 14.74 25.29
C LYS A 410 -9.80 13.23 25.30
N LEU A 411 -8.80 12.80 24.54
CA LEU A 411 -8.29 11.45 24.62
C LEU A 411 -7.35 11.35 25.83
N PRO A 412 -7.12 10.14 26.38
CA PRO A 412 -6.26 9.96 27.56
C PRO A 412 -4.86 10.55 27.36
N ALA A 413 -4.42 11.41 28.28
CA ALA A 413 -3.18 12.19 28.15
C ALA A 413 -1.92 11.33 27.90
N VAL A 414 -1.88 10.11 28.42
CA VAL A 414 -0.78 9.16 28.22
C VAL A 414 -0.50 8.83 26.75
N LEU A 415 -1.49 8.99 25.86
CA LEU A 415 -1.30 8.81 24.42
C LEU A 415 -0.38 9.86 23.79
N ALA A 416 -0.15 11.00 24.44
CA ALA A 416 0.85 11.98 24.01
C ALA A 416 2.28 11.44 24.07
N LEU A 417 2.52 10.36 24.82
CA LEU A 417 3.82 9.70 24.95
C LEU A 417 4.11 8.70 23.82
N ARG A 418 3.28 8.66 22.79
CA ARG A 418 3.52 7.91 21.56
C ARG A 418 4.94 8.16 21.00
N ARG A 419 5.44 7.24 20.18
CA ARG A 419 6.66 7.44 19.38
C ARG A 419 6.36 8.28 18.13
N ALA A 420 7.15 9.30 17.84
CA ALA A 420 6.99 10.07 16.60
C ALA A 420 6.99 9.12 15.38
N ASN A 421 6.11 9.38 14.40
CA ASN A 421 5.79 8.51 13.26
C ASN A 421 5.41 7.07 13.65
N ARG A 422 4.64 6.95 14.75
CA ARG A 422 3.99 5.73 15.26
C ARG A 422 2.79 6.13 16.14
N GLY A 423 1.94 6.98 15.60
CA GLY A 423 0.76 7.53 16.26
C GLY A 423 -0.39 6.52 16.31
N MET A 424 -1.62 6.98 16.09
CA MET A 424 -2.78 6.09 15.95
C MET A 424 -2.93 5.66 14.50
N GLU A 425 -3.09 4.35 14.28
CA GLU A 425 -3.16 3.75 12.94
C GLU A 425 -4.58 3.31 12.62
N GLY A 426 -5.00 2.13 13.05
CA GLY A 426 -6.35 1.64 12.79
C GLY A 426 -7.45 2.29 13.64
N LEU A 427 -8.63 2.45 13.02
CA LEU A 427 -9.89 2.78 13.68
C LEU A 427 -11.05 1.99 13.06
N ALA A 428 -11.91 1.39 13.89
CA ALA A 428 -13.13 0.71 13.46
C ALA A 428 -14.31 1.08 14.35
N GLN A 429 -15.52 1.10 13.79
CA GLN A 429 -16.75 1.24 14.57
C GLN A 429 -17.37 -0.13 14.87
N ASP A 430 -17.64 -0.40 16.15
CA ASP A 430 -18.50 -1.51 16.53
C ASP A 430 -19.95 -1.11 16.22
N SER A 431 -20.56 -1.79 15.24
CA SER A 431 -21.89 -1.43 14.71
C SER A 431 -23.02 -1.59 15.73
N ALA A 432 -22.83 -2.41 16.77
CA ALA A 432 -23.83 -2.63 17.81
C ALA A 432 -23.86 -1.52 18.85
N SER A 433 -22.68 -1.01 19.26
CA SER A 433 -22.55 0.02 20.28
C SER A 433 -22.36 1.43 19.72
N GLY A 434 -21.95 1.57 18.46
CA GLY A 434 -21.56 2.83 17.83
C GLY A 434 -20.19 3.36 18.29
N ARG A 435 -19.49 2.64 19.18
CA ARG A 435 -18.19 3.03 19.71
C ARG A 435 -17.08 2.80 18.69
N LEU A 436 -16.09 3.69 18.69
CA LEU A 436 -14.88 3.58 17.90
C LEU A 436 -13.82 2.84 18.69
N HIS A 437 -13.14 1.91 18.04
CA HIS A 437 -12.01 1.16 18.59
C HIS A 437 -10.79 1.40 17.72
N GLY A 438 -9.65 1.67 18.33
CA GLY A 438 -8.38 1.88 17.62
C GLY A 438 -7.20 1.62 18.53
N PHE A 439 -6.00 2.00 18.12
CA PHE A 439 -4.79 1.77 18.91
C PHE A 439 -3.63 2.66 18.49
N LEU A 440 -2.65 2.80 19.38
CA LEU A 440 -1.31 3.24 18.97
C LEU A 440 -0.62 2.13 18.17
N GLN A 441 0.13 2.51 17.13
CA GLN A 441 0.87 1.57 16.28
C GLN A 441 1.80 0.66 17.11
N SER A 442 2.48 1.24 18.11
CA SER A 442 3.54 0.59 18.88
C SER A 442 3.45 1.01 20.36
N PRO A 443 4.23 0.38 21.26
CA PRO A 443 4.36 0.87 22.63
C PRO A 443 4.79 2.34 22.68
N ILE A 444 4.36 3.04 23.73
CA ILE A 444 4.73 4.43 23.98
C ILE A 444 6.23 4.57 24.29
N ASP A 445 6.79 5.77 24.10
CA ASP A 445 8.18 6.13 24.38
C ASP A 445 8.21 7.29 25.38
N PRO A 446 8.03 7.00 26.68
CA PRO A 446 8.16 8.02 27.70
C PRO A 446 9.62 8.50 27.76
N LEU A 447 9.81 9.82 27.69
CA LEU A 447 11.13 10.45 27.66
C LEU A 447 11.52 11.01 29.03
N ASP A 448 12.82 11.03 29.34
CA ASP A 448 13.39 11.71 30.50
C ASP A 448 13.46 13.24 30.28
N ALA A 449 13.94 13.98 31.29
CA ALA A 449 14.07 15.43 31.22
C ALA A 449 15.09 15.92 30.16
N ALA A 450 15.95 15.03 29.65
CA ALA A 450 16.89 15.30 28.57
C ALA A 450 16.34 14.88 27.19
N GLY A 451 15.09 14.42 27.11
CA GLY A 451 14.45 13.99 25.88
C GLY A 451 14.89 12.60 25.39
N LYS A 452 15.49 11.78 26.27
CA LYS A 452 15.90 10.40 25.94
C LYS A 452 14.84 9.40 26.37
N SER A 453 14.66 8.34 25.59
CA SER A 453 13.81 7.21 25.97
C SER A 453 14.16 6.70 27.36
N ILE A 454 13.16 6.55 28.23
CA ILE A 454 13.34 5.96 29.55
C ILE A 454 13.75 4.50 29.42
N GLU A 455 14.66 4.09 30.28
CA GLU A 455 15.16 2.72 30.38
C GLU A 455 14.81 2.12 31.74
N VAL A 456 14.63 0.80 31.77
CA VAL A 456 14.32 0.00 32.97
C VAL A 456 15.23 -1.21 33.04
N VAL A 457 15.47 -1.70 34.26
CA VAL A 457 16.29 -2.90 34.46
C VAL A 457 15.56 -4.11 33.93
N ASP A 458 16.20 -4.87 33.04
CA ASP A 458 15.63 -6.06 32.42
C ASP A 458 15.90 -7.31 33.27
N SER A 459 15.27 -7.39 34.44
CA SER A 459 15.48 -8.53 35.35
C SER A 459 14.99 -9.88 34.81
N SER A 460 14.13 -9.84 33.79
CA SER A 460 13.55 -11.03 33.15
C SER A 460 14.31 -11.49 31.91
N ASP A 461 15.38 -10.79 31.51
CA ASP A 461 16.16 -11.08 30.29
C ASP A 461 15.25 -11.16 29.06
N LEU A 462 14.42 -10.12 28.87
CA LEU A 462 13.51 -10.00 27.72
C LEU A 462 14.27 -9.85 26.40
N ASP A 463 15.46 -9.26 26.42
CA ASP A 463 16.32 -9.14 25.23
C ASP A 463 17.11 -10.43 24.89
N GLN A 464 17.19 -11.38 25.83
CA GLN A 464 17.84 -12.69 25.70
C GLN A 464 19.35 -12.61 25.51
N ASP A 465 20.01 -11.60 26.09
CA ASP A 465 21.46 -11.45 26.07
C ASP A 465 22.16 -12.21 27.22
N GLY A 466 21.38 -12.74 28.17
CA GLY A 466 21.85 -13.51 29.32
C GLY A 466 22.23 -12.65 30.54
N LYS A 467 22.07 -11.34 30.47
CA LYS A 467 22.18 -10.41 31.61
C LYS A 467 20.80 -10.12 32.20
N LYS A 468 20.80 -9.65 33.45
CA LYS A 468 19.56 -9.38 34.21
C LYS A 468 19.60 -8.07 35.00
N ASP A 469 20.70 -7.35 34.85
CA ASP A 469 21.03 -6.13 35.58
C ASP A 469 21.28 -4.94 34.65
N ASP A 470 21.29 -5.19 33.34
CA ASP A 470 21.35 -4.18 32.31
C ASP A 470 19.98 -3.56 32.06
N LYS A 471 19.95 -2.57 31.17
CA LYS A 471 18.79 -1.72 30.97
C LYS A 471 18.34 -1.74 29.53
N VAL A 472 17.02 -1.82 29.37
CA VAL A 472 16.35 -1.79 28.07
C VAL A 472 15.41 -0.60 27.97
N LYS A 473 15.22 -0.09 26.76
CA LYS A 473 14.32 1.05 26.48
C LYS A 473 12.87 0.60 26.56
N VAL A 474 12.04 1.35 27.29
CA VAL A 474 10.62 1.06 27.46
C VAL A 474 9.91 0.85 26.12
N ARG A 475 10.16 1.76 25.16
CA ARG A 475 9.55 1.75 23.83
C ARG A 475 9.83 0.49 23.01
N ASP A 476 10.93 -0.20 23.32
CA ASP A 476 11.44 -1.34 22.56
C ASP A 476 10.98 -2.68 23.18
N PHE A 477 10.62 -2.70 24.48
CA PHE A 477 10.40 -3.93 25.25
C PHE A 477 9.09 -3.99 26.04
N ALA A 478 8.32 -2.90 26.12
CA ALA A 478 7.02 -2.95 26.76
C ALA A 478 6.12 -4.02 26.12
N GLN A 479 5.43 -4.80 26.96
CA GLN A 479 4.72 -6.00 26.52
C GLN A 479 3.30 -5.72 25.99
N PHE A 480 2.99 -4.48 25.63
CA PHE A 480 1.70 -4.10 25.07
C PHE A 480 1.74 -2.79 24.28
N ALA A 481 0.76 -2.65 23.37
CA ALA A 481 0.34 -1.37 22.81
C ALA A 481 -1.00 -0.94 23.46
N ARG A 482 -1.29 0.36 23.45
CA ARG A 482 -2.52 0.90 24.03
C ARG A 482 -3.65 0.85 23.00
N TRP A 483 -4.71 0.10 23.33
CA TRP A 483 -5.97 0.05 22.60
C TRP A 483 -6.93 1.09 23.16
N ILE A 484 -7.63 1.84 22.31
CA ILE A 484 -8.64 2.81 22.72
C ILE A 484 -10.04 2.32 22.35
N GLU A 485 -11.00 2.51 23.26
CA GLU A 485 -12.44 2.52 22.97
C GLU A 485 -12.93 3.93 23.23
N PHE A 486 -13.47 4.59 22.21
CA PHE A 486 -14.00 5.95 22.26
C PHE A 486 -15.49 5.94 21.96
N ASP A 487 -16.28 6.61 22.80
CA ASP A 487 -17.71 6.78 22.60
C ASP A 487 -17.98 8.16 21.96
N PRO A 488 -18.40 8.21 20.67
CA PRO A 488 -18.67 9.47 19.99
C PRO A 488 -19.86 10.26 20.54
N ALA A 489 -20.76 9.63 21.29
CA ALA A 489 -21.95 10.28 21.83
C ALA A 489 -21.64 11.00 23.16
N THR A 490 -20.81 10.40 24.00
CA THR A 490 -20.40 10.99 25.29
C THR A 490 -19.04 11.67 25.26
N GLU A 491 -18.27 11.45 24.19
CA GLU A 491 -16.89 11.92 24.01
C GLU A 491 -15.95 11.46 25.14
N THR A 492 -16.17 10.23 25.63
CA THR A 492 -15.33 9.60 26.67
C THR A 492 -14.55 8.42 26.10
N SER A 493 -13.39 8.14 26.68
CA SER A 493 -12.53 7.03 26.26
C SER A 493 -12.22 6.08 27.40
N LYS A 494 -11.97 4.82 27.06
CA LYS A 494 -11.25 3.84 27.88
C LYS A 494 -9.99 3.41 27.15
N LEU A 495 -8.98 2.96 27.90
CA LEU A 495 -7.81 2.30 27.31
C LEU A 495 -7.72 0.87 27.80
N TYR A 496 -7.22 -0.02 26.95
CA TYR A 496 -6.96 -1.41 27.28
C TYR A 496 -5.57 -1.82 26.78
N ALA A 497 -5.03 -2.92 27.32
CA ALA A 497 -3.74 -3.45 26.92
C ALA A 497 -3.89 -4.47 25.77
N TYR A 498 -3.40 -4.13 24.57
CA TYR A 498 -3.21 -5.07 23.48
C TYR A 498 -1.89 -5.81 23.69
N PRO A 499 -1.89 -7.14 23.95
CA PRO A 499 -0.66 -7.84 24.31
C PRO A 499 0.30 -7.94 23.12
N LEU A 500 1.57 -7.64 23.38
CA LEU A 500 2.69 -7.87 22.46
C LEU A 500 3.65 -8.88 23.06
N SER A 501 4.24 -9.70 22.20
CA SER A 501 5.22 -10.71 22.58
C SER A 501 6.36 -10.71 21.57
N TYR A 502 7.57 -11.05 21.99
CA TYR A 502 8.71 -11.13 21.07
C TYR A 502 8.59 -12.28 20.04
N PRO A 503 8.00 -13.46 20.34
CA PRO A 503 7.66 -14.41 19.30
C PRO A 503 6.63 -13.77 18.39
N LEU A 504 6.89 -13.84 17.09
CA LEU A 504 5.89 -13.56 16.07
C LEU A 504 4.70 -14.48 16.32
N ALA A 505 3.49 -13.93 16.24
CA ALA A 505 2.29 -14.72 16.48
C ALA A 505 2.14 -15.88 15.47
N ALA A 506 2.62 -15.68 14.23
CA ALA A 506 2.74 -16.72 13.21
C ALA A 506 3.93 -17.66 13.51
N GLN A 507 3.80 -18.94 13.14
CA GLN A 507 4.71 -20.02 13.55
C GLN A 507 6.22 -19.66 13.50
N GLY A 508 6.88 -19.70 14.66
CA GLY A 508 8.33 -19.92 14.80
C GLY A 508 9.27 -18.72 14.57
N GLY A 509 8.76 -17.52 14.29
CA GLY A 509 9.58 -16.32 14.09
C GLY A 509 9.76 -15.46 15.35
N LYS A 510 10.70 -14.51 15.30
CA LYS A 510 10.86 -13.45 16.32
C LYS A 510 10.92 -12.08 15.63
N TRP A 511 10.41 -11.05 16.31
CA TRP A 511 10.62 -9.65 15.88
C TRP A 511 12.12 -9.28 15.89
N ASP A 512 12.50 -8.25 15.11
CA ASP A 512 13.87 -7.76 15.05
C ASP A 512 14.48 -7.49 16.44
N ARG A 513 15.65 -8.08 16.67
CA ARG A 513 16.42 -8.05 17.94
C ARG A 513 15.60 -8.44 19.17
N ASN A 514 14.61 -9.32 19.03
CA ASN A 514 13.70 -9.76 20.10
C ASN A 514 12.84 -8.62 20.71
N ARG A 515 12.67 -7.49 20.02
CA ARG A 515 11.99 -6.29 20.55
C ARG A 515 10.51 -6.25 20.19
N THR A 516 9.64 -6.19 21.20
CA THR A 516 8.19 -5.97 20.98
C THR A 516 7.90 -4.62 20.34
N GLY A 517 8.76 -3.62 20.54
CA GLY A 517 8.65 -2.31 19.89
C GLY A 517 8.91 -2.31 18.37
N SER A 518 9.32 -3.45 17.81
CA SER A 518 9.38 -3.64 16.35
C SER A 518 8.02 -3.99 15.76
N ALA A 519 7.07 -4.47 16.58
CA ALA A 519 5.70 -4.70 16.16
C ALA A 519 4.98 -3.35 15.91
N LYS A 520 4.23 -3.34 14.82
CA LYS A 520 3.34 -2.28 14.39
C LYS A 520 1.94 -2.85 14.22
N LEU A 521 0.94 -2.13 14.68
CA LEU A 521 -0.45 -2.42 14.39
C LEU A 521 -0.89 -1.52 13.23
N GLY A 522 -1.43 -2.12 12.16
CA GLY A 522 -1.93 -1.40 10.96
C GLY A 522 -3.41 -1.02 11.12
N ASP A 523 -4.28 -1.39 10.18
CA ASP A 523 -5.73 -1.16 10.32
C ASP A 523 -6.46 -2.33 11.03
N LEU A 524 -7.74 -2.12 11.34
CA LEU A 524 -8.61 -3.12 11.96
C LEU A 524 -10.06 -3.04 11.44
N VAL A 525 -10.79 -4.14 11.61
CA VAL A 525 -12.24 -4.20 11.42
C VAL A 525 -12.94 -4.81 12.62
N ALA A 526 -14.15 -4.32 12.91
CA ALA A 526 -15.02 -4.88 13.94
C ALA A 526 -15.87 -6.03 13.38
N LEU A 527 -15.93 -7.15 14.11
CA LEU A 527 -16.81 -8.29 13.84
C LEU A 527 -18.08 -8.26 14.72
N GLY A 528 -18.14 -7.33 15.67
CA GLY A 528 -19.21 -7.21 16.67
C GLY A 528 -18.98 -8.05 17.93
N GLY A 529 -19.53 -7.56 19.04
CA GLY A 529 -19.47 -8.26 20.33
C GLY A 529 -18.07 -8.28 20.94
N GLY A 530 -17.31 -7.19 20.76
CA GLY A 530 -15.93 -7.07 21.27
C GLY A 530 -14.91 -7.89 20.49
N ARG A 531 -15.21 -8.32 19.27
CA ARG A 531 -14.29 -9.07 18.40
C ARG A 531 -13.86 -8.25 17.20
N PHE A 532 -12.59 -8.38 16.84
CA PHE A 532 -11.93 -7.59 15.80
C PHE A 532 -10.99 -8.47 14.98
N ILE A 533 -10.70 -8.02 13.76
CA ILE A 533 -9.55 -8.49 12.99
C ILE A 533 -8.58 -7.32 12.86
N VAL A 534 -7.30 -7.54 13.17
CA VAL A 534 -6.27 -6.50 13.25
C VAL A 534 -5.09 -6.89 12.38
N ILE A 535 -4.49 -5.95 11.67
CA ILE A 535 -3.19 -6.16 11.04
C ILE A 535 -2.09 -5.95 12.08
N GLU A 536 -1.26 -6.96 12.27
CA GLU A 536 -0.02 -6.88 13.04
C GLU A 536 1.16 -7.14 12.10
N GLN A 537 2.10 -6.20 12.05
CA GLN A 537 3.19 -6.18 11.09
C GLN A 537 4.52 -5.72 11.71
N GLY A 538 5.63 -5.90 10.99
CA GLY A 538 6.96 -5.45 11.41
C GLY A 538 8.09 -6.34 10.90
N ALA A 539 9.34 -5.88 11.06
CA ALA A 539 10.49 -6.66 10.65
C ALA A 539 10.77 -7.82 11.62
N ASP A 540 11.01 -9.00 11.09
CA ASP A 540 11.53 -10.14 11.84
C ASP A 540 13.04 -10.02 12.09
N ALA A 541 13.61 -10.97 12.83
CA ALA A 541 15.05 -11.01 13.15
C ALA A 541 15.99 -11.12 11.92
N SER A 542 15.47 -11.46 10.73
CA SER A 542 16.22 -11.43 9.46
C SER A 542 16.09 -10.10 8.71
N GLY A 543 15.28 -9.16 9.23
CA GLY A 543 14.93 -7.91 8.57
C GLY A 543 13.76 -8.04 7.58
N ALA A 544 13.17 -9.23 7.42
CA ALA A 544 12.04 -9.42 6.52
C ALA A 544 10.76 -8.93 7.17
N VAL A 545 9.97 -8.14 6.44
CA VAL A 545 8.70 -7.61 6.93
C VAL A 545 7.64 -8.71 6.95
N ARG A 546 7.02 -8.88 8.12
CA ARG A 546 5.91 -9.79 8.37
C ARG A 546 4.62 -9.01 8.49
N ASN A 547 3.55 -9.58 7.94
CA ASN A 547 2.19 -9.04 7.87
C ASN A 547 1.23 -10.17 8.26
N VAL A 548 0.45 -9.98 9.32
CA VAL A 548 -0.43 -11.01 9.88
C VAL A 548 -1.79 -10.42 10.20
N LEU A 549 -2.86 -11.11 9.81
CA LEU A 549 -4.19 -10.83 10.33
C LEU A 549 -4.38 -11.58 11.64
N MET A 550 -4.66 -10.83 12.70
CA MET A 550 -4.93 -11.33 14.04
C MET A 550 -6.43 -11.30 14.31
N LEU A 551 -7.00 -12.40 14.82
CA LEU A 551 -8.30 -12.37 15.46
C LEU A 551 -8.12 -11.90 16.90
N VAL A 552 -8.89 -10.90 17.32
CA VAL A 552 -8.74 -10.21 18.61
C VAL A 552 -10.08 -10.17 19.34
N GLU A 553 -10.06 -10.35 20.66
CA GLU A 553 -11.23 -10.23 21.52
C GLU A 553 -10.93 -9.29 22.69
N LEU A 554 -11.86 -8.38 22.97
CA LEU A 554 -11.92 -7.54 24.15
C LEU A 554 -12.81 -8.21 25.21
N PRO A 555 -12.24 -8.80 26.28
CA PRO A 555 -13.04 -9.39 27.35
C PRO A 555 -13.89 -8.35 28.06
N ALA A 556 -15.09 -8.72 28.51
CA ALA A 556 -15.99 -7.83 29.23
C ALA A 556 -15.39 -7.28 30.55
N ASN A 557 -14.44 -8.01 31.15
CA ASN A 557 -13.70 -7.63 32.36
C ASN A 557 -12.29 -7.09 32.07
N ALA A 558 -12.00 -6.67 30.83
CA ALA A 558 -10.73 -6.03 30.49
C ALA A 558 -10.48 -4.81 31.41
N THR A 559 -9.23 -4.68 31.87
CA THR A 559 -8.87 -3.60 32.79
C THR A 559 -8.77 -2.29 32.03
N ASP A 560 -9.54 -1.28 32.45
CA ASP A 560 -9.36 0.08 31.95
C ASP A 560 -8.07 0.68 32.51
N ILE A 561 -7.12 0.96 31.62
CA ILE A 561 -5.80 1.51 31.94
C ILE A 561 -5.68 3.00 31.57
N ALA A 562 -6.79 3.70 31.29
CA ALA A 562 -6.77 5.10 30.87
C ALA A 562 -6.14 6.03 31.92
N ALA A 563 -6.35 5.73 33.20
CA ALA A 563 -5.81 6.49 34.33
C ALA A 563 -4.40 6.04 34.76
N ILE A 564 -3.83 5.02 34.09
CA ILE A 564 -2.50 4.47 34.41
C ILE A 564 -1.50 5.02 33.39
N GLY A 565 -0.49 5.72 33.89
CA GLY A 565 0.55 6.37 33.11
C GLY A 565 1.62 5.40 32.59
N PRO A 566 2.80 5.92 32.17
CA PRO A 566 3.88 5.12 31.58
C PRO A 566 4.54 4.13 32.55
N GLU A 567 4.20 4.19 33.84
CA GLU A 567 4.65 3.23 34.84
C GLU A 567 4.15 1.81 34.57
N LEU A 568 3.04 1.64 33.86
CA LEU A 568 2.56 0.31 33.47
C LEU A 568 3.45 -0.33 32.42
N GLU A 569 3.92 0.41 31.43
CA GLU A 569 4.88 -0.06 30.43
C GLU A 569 6.19 -0.49 31.09
N ARG A 570 6.67 0.29 32.07
CA ARG A 570 7.84 -0.06 32.89
C ARG A 570 7.60 -1.32 33.72
N ASN A 571 6.47 -1.39 34.43
CA ASN A 571 6.09 -2.57 35.23
C ASN A 571 5.91 -3.82 34.35
N SER A 572 5.49 -3.65 33.09
CA SER A 572 5.38 -4.76 32.16
C SER A 572 6.73 -5.39 31.82
N ILE A 573 7.84 -4.67 31.99
CA ILE A 573 9.20 -5.17 31.74
C ILE A 573 9.80 -5.74 33.01
N ASP A 574 9.86 -4.94 34.07
CA ASP A 574 10.61 -5.29 35.28
C ASP A 574 9.78 -6.03 36.35
N GLY A 575 8.44 -5.98 36.27
CA GLY A 575 7.53 -6.49 37.31
C GLY A 575 7.60 -5.74 38.65
N LEU A 576 8.48 -4.75 38.79
CA LEU A 576 8.87 -4.11 40.05
C LEU A 576 8.51 -2.63 40.12
N THR A 577 8.53 -1.91 38.99
CA THR A 577 8.18 -0.49 38.94
C THR A 577 6.76 -0.31 39.50
N PRO A 578 6.56 0.52 40.55
CA PRO A 578 5.23 0.73 41.11
C PRO A 578 4.26 1.29 40.08
N SER A 579 3.13 0.59 39.89
CA SER A 579 2.00 1.03 39.07
C SER A 579 0.72 0.90 39.89
N VAL A 580 -0.30 1.70 39.54
CA VAL A 580 -1.63 1.65 40.18
C VAL A 580 -2.21 0.24 40.14
N VAL A 581 -1.96 -0.49 39.05
CA VAL A 581 -2.27 -1.92 38.89
C VAL A 581 -1.01 -2.61 38.36
N SER A 582 -0.55 -3.66 39.03
CA SER A 582 0.56 -4.47 38.50
C SER A 582 0.17 -5.12 37.17
N TRP A 583 1.11 -5.17 36.22
CA TRP A 583 0.98 -5.83 34.92
C TRP A 583 0.46 -7.27 35.02
N ALA A 584 0.85 -8.00 36.08
CA ALA A 584 0.38 -9.36 36.34
C ALA A 584 -1.14 -9.43 36.61
N ASN A 585 -1.75 -8.33 37.06
CA ASN A 585 -3.17 -8.22 37.39
C ASN A 585 -3.99 -7.49 36.30
N VAL A 586 -3.35 -7.02 35.23
CA VAL A 586 -4.06 -6.41 34.10
C VAL A 586 -4.75 -7.50 33.29
N VAL A 587 -6.07 -7.39 33.14
CA VAL A 587 -6.86 -8.20 32.21
C VAL A 587 -6.71 -7.58 30.82
N LYS A 588 -5.95 -8.25 29.96
CA LYS A 588 -5.55 -7.81 28.61
C LYS A 588 -6.60 -8.20 27.57
N LEU A 589 -6.51 -7.61 26.38
CA LEU A 589 -7.12 -8.20 25.18
C LEU A 589 -6.51 -9.59 24.93
N LYS A 590 -7.22 -10.42 24.19
CA LYS A 590 -6.73 -11.72 23.73
C LYS A 590 -6.61 -11.71 22.20
N LYS A 591 -5.64 -12.46 21.67
CA LYS A 591 -5.43 -12.55 20.22
C LYS A 591 -4.94 -13.93 19.80
N THR A 592 -5.19 -14.30 18.54
CA THR A 592 -4.61 -15.45 17.84
C THR A 592 -4.40 -15.11 16.38
N VAL A 593 -3.50 -15.82 15.69
CA VAL A 593 -3.35 -15.68 14.23
C VAL A 593 -4.62 -16.15 13.54
N LEU A 594 -5.12 -15.34 12.60
CA LEU A 594 -6.15 -15.74 11.65
C LEU A 594 -5.51 -16.13 10.31
N LEU A 595 -4.62 -15.29 9.77
CA LEU A 595 -3.98 -15.50 8.48
C LEU A 595 -2.57 -14.88 8.45
N ASP A 596 -1.55 -15.65 8.09
CA ASP A 596 -0.24 -15.13 7.70
C ASP A 596 -0.31 -14.63 6.25
N LEU A 597 -0.23 -13.31 6.05
CA LEU A 597 -0.36 -12.69 4.73
C LEU A 597 0.87 -12.97 3.87
N ASN A 598 2.07 -13.06 4.45
CA ASN A 598 3.27 -13.39 3.67
C ASN A 598 3.22 -14.82 3.14
N GLN A 599 2.72 -15.79 3.92
CA GLN A 599 2.47 -17.15 3.45
C GLN A 599 1.37 -17.17 2.38
N ALA A 600 0.40 -16.26 2.45
CA ALA A 600 -0.61 -16.04 1.41
C ALA A 600 -0.08 -15.32 0.16
N GLY A 601 1.18 -14.88 0.17
CA GLY A 601 1.87 -14.28 -0.98
C GLY A 601 1.96 -12.76 -0.93
N TRP A 602 1.56 -12.10 0.16
CA TRP A 602 1.67 -10.64 0.31
C TRP A 602 3.14 -10.24 0.39
N ARG A 603 3.52 -9.23 -0.39
CA ARG A 603 4.92 -8.79 -0.52
C ARG A 603 5.14 -7.30 -0.31
N ALA A 604 4.08 -6.48 -0.36
CA ALA A 604 4.19 -5.08 0.03
C ALA A 604 4.67 -4.99 1.48
N GLU A 605 5.51 -4.01 1.78
CA GLU A 605 5.94 -3.73 3.15
C GLU A 605 4.73 -3.48 4.06
N LYS A 606 3.87 -2.53 3.68
CA LYS A 606 2.77 -2.05 4.51
C LYS A 606 1.43 -2.69 4.16
N ALA A 607 0.86 -3.46 5.06
CA ALA A 607 -0.57 -3.79 5.02
C ALA A 607 -1.27 -2.77 5.92
N GLU A 608 -2.04 -1.84 5.34
CA GLU A 608 -2.72 -0.79 6.11
C GLU A 608 -4.23 -0.95 5.97
N GLY A 609 -4.91 -0.36 4.99
CA GLY A 609 -6.37 -0.34 4.95
C GLY A 609 -7.06 -1.73 4.93
N LEU A 610 -8.04 -1.94 5.82
CA LEU A 610 -8.79 -3.18 5.97
C LEU A 610 -10.31 -2.95 6.04
N ALA A 611 -11.09 -3.70 5.26
CA ALA A 611 -12.56 -3.58 5.28
C ALA A 611 -13.28 -4.93 5.23
N VAL A 612 -14.44 -5.03 5.89
CA VAL A 612 -15.37 -6.17 5.73
C VAL A 612 -16.28 -5.90 4.52
N VAL A 613 -16.19 -6.76 3.51
CA VAL A 613 -17.02 -6.66 2.28
C VAL A 613 -18.36 -7.38 2.49
N ASP A 614 -18.31 -8.55 3.11
CA ASP A 614 -19.47 -9.36 3.47
C ASP A 614 -19.10 -10.35 4.59
N GLY A 615 -20.02 -11.25 4.94
CA GLY A 615 -19.83 -12.19 6.04
C GLY A 615 -18.63 -13.14 5.90
N GLN A 616 -17.98 -13.25 4.74
CA GLN A 616 -16.83 -14.14 4.51
C GLN A 616 -15.63 -13.44 3.88
N THR A 617 -15.76 -12.19 3.45
CA THR A 617 -14.76 -11.54 2.60
C THR A 617 -14.21 -10.28 3.27
N LEU A 618 -12.89 -10.22 3.40
CA LEU A 618 -12.15 -8.99 3.72
C LEU A 618 -11.59 -8.38 2.45
N ALA A 619 -11.49 -7.06 2.41
CA ALA A 619 -10.64 -6.32 1.49
C ALA A 619 -9.42 -5.78 2.24
N LEU A 620 -8.25 -5.92 1.65
CA LEU A 620 -6.97 -5.43 2.16
C LEU A 620 -6.30 -4.56 1.08
N ILE A 621 -5.78 -3.40 1.46
CA ILE A 621 -5.02 -2.50 0.59
C ILE A 621 -3.70 -2.10 1.25
N ASN A 622 -2.66 -1.84 0.47
CA ASN A 622 -1.41 -1.28 0.99
C ASN A 622 -1.39 0.24 0.89
N ASP A 623 -0.76 0.89 1.86
CA ASP A 623 -0.10 2.16 1.63
C ASP A 623 1.17 1.92 0.79
N ASN A 624 1.34 2.70 -0.27
CA ASN A 624 2.47 2.58 -1.19
C ASN A 624 3.43 3.77 -1.11
N ASP A 625 3.28 4.65 -0.11
CA ASP A 625 4.10 5.85 0.06
C ASP A 625 4.14 6.72 -1.21
N PHE A 626 3.01 6.81 -1.93
CA PHE A 626 2.86 7.47 -3.25
C PHE A 626 3.79 6.96 -4.35
N GLY A 627 4.30 5.74 -4.18
CA GLY A 627 5.22 5.10 -5.11
C GLY A 627 6.64 5.63 -5.05
N LEU A 628 7.03 6.32 -3.96
CA LEU A 628 8.35 6.91 -3.80
C LEU A 628 9.18 6.19 -2.73
N ARG A 629 10.49 6.41 -2.80
CA ARG A 629 11.47 6.14 -1.73
C ARG A 629 12.50 7.27 -1.70
N THR A 630 13.30 7.35 -0.65
CA THR A 630 14.48 8.22 -0.62
C THR A 630 15.78 7.45 -0.78
N SER A 631 16.83 8.16 -1.19
CA SER A 631 18.19 7.62 -1.24
C SER A 631 19.20 8.74 -1.09
N LEU A 632 20.33 8.42 -0.46
CA LEU A 632 21.56 9.18 -0.65
C LEU A 632 21.99 9.10 -2.12
N VAL A 633 22.61 10.18 -2.61
CA VAL A 633 23.21 10.22 -3.95
C VAL A 633 24.64 10.76 -3.90
N ASP A 634 25.47 10.30 -4.83
CA ASP A 634 26.82 10.85 -5.03
C ASP A 634 26.79 12.17 -5.81
N ALA A 635 27.97 12.76 -6.07
CA ALA A 635 28.10 14.04 -6.78
C ALA A 635 27.58 13.99 -8.24
N SER A 636 27.40 12.80 -8.82
CA SER A 636 26.80 12.61 -10.14
C SER A 636 25.27 12.41 -10.08
N GLY A 637 24.69 12.36 -8.88
CA GLY A 637 23.27 12.09 -8.65
C GLY A 637 22.92 10.60 -8.67
N LYS A 638 23.93 9.71 -8.69
CA LYS A 638 23.72 8.27 -8.67
C LYS A 638 23.34 7.82 -7.25
N PRO A 639 22.32 6.98 -7.07
CA PRO A 639 21.98 6.41 -5.77
C PRO A 639 23.14 5.63 -5.16
N ILE A 640 23.35 5.82 -3.86
CA ILE A 640 24.30 5.05 -3.05
C ILE A 640 23.61 4.55 -1.78
N ASP A 641 24.10 3.44 -1.23
CA ASP A 641 23.57 2.86 -0.01
C ASP A 641 23.87 3.74 1.20
N GLY A 642 22.93 3.82 2.14
CA GLY A 642 23.08 4.55 3.38
C GLY A 642 21.75 5.11 3.88
N ASP A 643 21.74 5.51 5.14
CA ASP A 643 20.57 6.07 5.81
C ASP A 643 20.63 7.61 5.76
N PRO A 644 19.71 8.28 5.05
CA PRO A 644 19.62 9.73 5.04
C PRO A 644 19.53 10.36 6.44
N THR A 645 18.89 9.67 7.38
CA THR A 645 18.65 10.19 8.75
C THR A 645 19.92 10.19 9.61
N ALA A 646 20.96 9.44 9.21
CA ALA A 646 22.28 9.49 9.83
C ALA A 646 23.06 10.77 9.47
N CYS A 647 22.71 11.43 8.36
CA CYS A 647 23.37 12.63 7.88
C CYS A 647 22.82 13.90 8.58
N THR A 648 23.54 15.01 8.40
CA THR A 648 23.08 16.35 8.81
C THR A 648 23.34 17.34 7.67
N VAL A 649 22.46 18.31 7.47
CA VAL A 649 22.66 19.45 6.55
C VAL A 649 22.86 20.76 7.32
N ASP A 650 23.50 21.73 6.68
CA ASP A 650 23.46 23.13 7.13
C ASP A 650 22.14 23.83 6.74
N ALA A 651 21.99 25.11 7.10
CA ALA A 651 20.79 25.89 6.77
C ALA A 651 20.57 26.10 5.25
N ASN A 652 21.59 25.86 4.43
CA ASN A 652 21.53 25.93 2.97
C ASN A 652 21.26 24.56 2.32
N GLY A 653 20.99 23.53 3.11
CA GLY A 653 20.73 22.17 2.63
C GLY A 653 21.99 21.43 2.19
N VAL A 654 23.19 21.91 2.56
CA VAL A 654 24.45 21.26 2.20
C VAL A 654 24.78 20.18 3.24
N LEU A 655 25.04 18.95 2.78
CA LEU A 655 25.43 17.85 3.65
C LEU A 655 26.75 18.16 4.37
N LEU A 656 26.74 17.92 5.68
CA LEU A 656 27.93 17.95 6.53
C LEU A 656 28.63 16.58 6.46
N ALA A 657 29.97 16.58 6.44
CA ALA A 657 30.75 15.35 6.32
C ALA A 657 30.64 14.42 7.55
N SER A 658 30.29 14.94 8.71
CA SER A 658 30.18 14.17 9.96
C SER A 658 28.90 13.34 10.00
N GLY A 659 29.01 12.04 10.28
CA GLY A 659 27.88 11.13 10.48
C GLY A 659 27.22 10.59 9.21
N CYS A 660 27.56 11.14 8.03
CA CYS A 660 26.98 10.74 6.76
C CYS A 660 27.81 9.66 6.05
N THR A 661 27.19 8.88 5.16
CA THR A 661 27.90 7.90 4.33
C THR A 661 28.95 8.57 3.45
N SER A 662 30.15 7.98 3.39
CA SER A 662 31.24 8.46 2.54
C SER A 662 30.82 8.53 1.07
N GLY A 663 31.06 9.68 0.44
CA GLY A 663 30.71 9.93 -0.97
C GLY A 663 29.30 10.46 -1.19
N ALA A 664 28.46 10.56 -0.14
CA ALA A 664 27.17 11.22 -0.23
C ALA A 664 27.34 12.73 -0.51
N ALA A 665 26.66 13.22 -1.53
CA ALA A 665 26.63 14.62 -1.93
C ALA A 665 25.21 15.24 -1.85
N GLY A 666 24.18 14.40 -1.73
CA GLY A 666 22.82 14.85 -1.50
C GLY A 666 21.86 13.71 -1.15
N VAL A 667 20.58 14.06 -1.03
CA VAL A 667 19.45 13.12 -0.86
C VAL A 667 18.38 13.52 -1.87
N ARG A 668 17.69 12.54 -2.45
CA ARG A 668 16.53 12.80 -3.32
C ARG A 668 15.46 11.74 -3.15
N VAL A 669 14.25 12.07 -3.58
CA VAL A 669 13.20 11.07 -3.84
C VAL A 669 13.43 10.38 -5.19
N LEU A 670 13.05 9.10 -5.26
CA LEU A 670 13.14 8.21 -6.43
C LEU A 670 11.89 7.33 -6.46
N ARG A 671 11.60 6.71 -7.60
CA ARG A 671 10.58 5.65 -7.65
C ARG A 671 10.90 4.54 -6.64
N GLY A 672 9.86 4.08 -5.94
CA GLY A 672 9.91 2.87 -5.12
C GLY A 672 10.29 1.64 -5.94
N ASN A 673 10.66 0.57 -5.24
CA ASN A 673 10.95 -0.70 -5.91
C ASN A 673 9.69 -1.26 -6.60
N GLU A 674 9.86 -2.29 -7.43
CA GLU A 674 8.77 -2.85 -8.24
C GLU A 674 7.62 -3.50 -7.44
N VAL A 675 7.81 -3.72 -6.15
CA VAL A 675 6.80 -4.28 -5.25
C VAL A 675 6.08 -3.15 -4.53
N ASP A 676 6.80 -2.29 -3.82
CA ASP A 676 6.19 -1.32 -2.89
C ASP A 676 5.60 -0.11 -3.60
N ARG A 677 6.01 0.20 -4.84
CA ARG A 677 5.44 1.37 -5.54
C ARG A 677 4.00 1.20 -6.00
N ARG A 678 3.49 -0.03 -6.01
CA ARG A 678 2.17 -0.38 -6.54
C ARG A 678 1.11 -0.28 -5.45
N THR A 679 -0.07 0.22 -5.79
CA THR A 679 -1.24 0.10 -4.90
C THR A 679 -2.01 -1.16 -5.27
N ARG A 680 -2.13 -2.07 -4.31
CA ARG A 680 -2.72 -3.40 -4.45
C ARG A 680 -3.96 -3.51 -3.59
N LEU A 681 -5.02 -4.09 -4.13
CA LEU A 681 -6.24 -4.40 -3.38
C LEU A 681 -6.52 -5.89 -3.49
N TRP A 682 -6.57 -6.58 -2.35
CA TRP A 682 -6.84 -8.01 -2.27
C TRP A 682 -8.23 -8.24 -1.68
N LEU A 683 -9.00 -9.12 -2.30
CA LEU A 683 -10.20 -9.71 -1.70
C LEU A 683 -9.85 -11.08 -1.13
N LEU A 684 -9.98 -11.23 0.18
CA LEU A 684 -9.69 -12.44 0.95
C LEU A 684 -11.01 -13.09 1.36
N LYS A 685 -11.42 -14.14 0.63
CA LYS A 685 -12.64 -14.90 0.94
C LYS A 685 -12.31 -16.12 1.78
N PHE A 686 -12.73 -16.08 3.03
CA PHE A 686 -12.53 -17.13 4.01
C PHE A 686 -13.50 -18.31 3.79
N PRO A 687 -13.12 -19.54 4.24
CA PRO A 687 -13.92 -20.74 4.03
C PRO A 687 -15.19 -20.82 4.90
N LYS A 688 -15.31 -19.96 5.91
CA LYS A 688 -16.49 -19.84 6.78
C LYS A 688 -16.71 -18.38 7.17
N ALA A 689 -17.88 -18.11 7.76
CA ALA A 689 -18.24 -16.75 8.18
C ALA A 689 -17.20 -16.15 9.14
N LEU A 690 -16.79 -14.91 8.90
CA LEU A 690 -15.85 -14.16 9.75
C LEU A 690 -16.33 -14.08 11.21
N SER A 691 -17.65 -13.94 11.41
CA SER A 691 -18.27 -13.92 12.74
C SER A 691 -18.22 -15.26 13.49
N SER A 692 -17.88 -16.36 12.82
CA SER A 692 -17.77 -17.70 13.42
C SER A 692 -16.36 -18.03 13.93
N TYR A 693 -15.38 -17.17 13.65
CA TYR A 693 -14.05 -17.32 14.23
C TYR A 693 -14.08 -16.90 15.71
N THR A 694 -13.47 -17.72 16.55
CA THR A 694 -13.35 -17.52 17.99
C THR A 694 -11.91 -17.78 18.38
N LEU A 695 -11.49 -17.17 19.49
CA LEU A 695 -10.22 -17.52 20.09
C LEU A 695 -10.27 -18.96 20.63
N PRO A 696 -9.15 -19.70 20.62
CA PRO A 696 -9.05 -21.05 21.19
C PRO A 696 -9.35 -21.12 22.69
#